data_AF-A0ABD2KAU9-F1
#
_entry.id   AF-A0ABD2KAU9-F1
#
_cell.length_a   1.000
_cell.length_b   1.000
_cell.length_c   1.000
_cell.angle_alpha   90.00
_cell.angle_beta   90.00
_cell.angle_gamma   90.00
#
_symmetry.space_group_name_H-M   'P 1'
#
loop_
_entity.id
_entity.type
_entity.pdbx_description
1 polymer ?
#
loop_
_entity_poly.entity_id
_entity_poly.type
_entity_poly.pdbx_seq_one_letter_code
_entity_poly.pdbx_strand_id
1 'polypeptide(L)'
;MLSITTTISVSASPPLLLKDSSAFSAVLPLLSNASSVVVASAFVRLFGSVSYALLSLMSILLNWLLITVLCYGHYQFRRMAFFTIAWQMVICDLMTQTVQIIVAVPITFTGEAVYGHPFWYYAVLFFDTVAYNATLHFSALLTFNRICVFFVPRLNDFLFSYPNIFGTIFVLWLYVFLFCSCYILIGCRKNFSETGFFMFHDCPPQLPPAGILFRQISWSLSTYLPVLMLFSYLLIFVYVRYFVPFPQKIMAAPPAPRGEKFCIKTAAAKMAEEYAAQIKRKQEIQFLIQSFLICGFLEVQNLTFAWTPSLFSSLNGQWPFLVTFSENWISILLNSISPIILFSFNIDVRRIVRQLFGPFFLSFRCPFSAADRLAPAGVVQVRHLPPARFVAARHHRKIVKSLQEKGKVLDLVRYENKLSHYKNVLENIEIQLKQKLEFLKNSCNENSINIYGDHLHILDSIELNLSKVQVKFMERDITNAAQLWTLDKRPIVLQSLWVIRHGHRLDNIDKKLCTEDELARDDIPLSPLGIQQSQELGKRFENVTISKVFSSPFSRSVKTAIGLLGGAETKSHAISINIEPGLAELHVPCSFLLGYYEVPELVKKFQLINPKYWPLFNKRTLSALQSVNQVEEEDCKFVIKKTISQILADNKNAEHIVLSTHGAFTAYLHKILTGEWTIVGQSSVTKFVRYYDENDGEKDDANYADKIMDKLRMEFTSDVTHLSDPYNTRPF
;
A
#
# COMPACT_ATOMS: atom_id res chain seq x y z
N MET A 1 4.07 -63.54 -47.16
CA MET A 1 5.22 -64.04 -46.36
C MET A 1 5.24 -63.30 -45.04
N LEU A 2 5.19 -64.07 -43.95
CA LEU A 2 5.33 -63.69 -42.53
C LEU A 2 4.29 -62.72 -41.95
N SER A 3 3.14 -63.32 -41.62
CA SER A 3 2.20 -62.87 -40.59
C SER A 3 2.79 -63.20 -39.22
N ILE A 4 2.97 -62.21 -38.35
CA ILE A 4 3.20 -62.41 -36.91
C ILE A 4 2.04 -61.75 -36.18
N THR A 5 1.10 -62.60 -35.79
CA THR A 5 -0.07 -62.29 -34.98
C THR A 5 0.37 -62.36 -33.51
N THR A 6 0.72 -61.23 -32.91
CA THR A 6 0.99 -61.16 -31.46
C THR A 6 -0.28 -60.70 -30.76
N THR A 7 -1.11 -61.66 -30.35
CA THR A 7 -2.15 -61.48 -29.34
C THR A 7 -1.49 -61.18 -28.00
N ILE A 8 -1.43 -59.90 -27.63
CA ILE A 8 -1.17 -59.49 -26.24
C ILE A 8 -2.52 -59.49 -25.53
N SER A 9 -2.77 -60.53 -24.75
CA SER A 9 -3.81 -60.53 -23.72
C SER A 9 -3.39 -59.57 -22.61
N VAL A 10 -3.93 -58.35 -22.65
CA VAL A 10 -3.88 -57.46 -21.48
C VAL A 10 -4.88 -58.01 -20.47
N SER A 11 -4.42 -58.95 -19.65
CA SER A 11 -5.02 -59.23 -18.35
C SER A 11 -4.79 -57.99 -17.48
N ALA A 12 -5.69 -57.02 -17.60
CA ALA A 12 -5.83 -55.95 -16.63
C ALA A 12 -6.34 -56.58 -15.34
N SER A 13 -5.40 -57.14 -14.56
CA SER A 13 -5.63 -57.39 -13.14
C SER A 13 -5.96 -56.04 -12.52
N PRO A 14 -7.12 -55.87 -11.85
CA PRO A 14 -7.41 -54.64 -11.14
C PRO A 14 -6.26 -54.38 -10.15
N PRO A 15 -5.87 -53.11 -9.93
CA PRO A 15 -4.84 -52.81 -8.95
C PRO A 15 -5.25 -53.47 -7.64
N LEU A 16 -4.32 -54.21 -7.06
CA LEU A 16 -4.40 -54.82 -5.73
C LEU A 16 -5.01 -53.82 -4.76
N LEU A 17 -6.33 -53.91 -4.63
CA LEU A 17 -7.11 -53.38 -3.53
C LEU A 17 -6.48 -54.02 -2.30
N LEU A 18 -5.76 -53.22 -1.53
CA LEU A 18 -5.36 -53.52 -0.16
C LEU A 18 -6.64 -53.86 0.61
N LYS A 19 -7.02 -55.14 0.56
CA LYS A 19 -8.23 -55.72 1.13
C LYS A 19 -8.05 -56.06 2.60
N ASP A 20 -7.10 -55.40 3.26
CA ASP A 20 -6.77 -55.65 4.65
C ASP A 20 -6.62 -54.32 5.42
N SER A 21 -7.75 -53.66 5.62
CA SER A 21 -7.99 -52.86 6.83
C SER A 21 -8.01 -53.71 8.10
N SER A 22 -7.78 -55.03 7.97
CA SER A 22 -7.42 -55.92 9.07
C SER A 22 -6.04 -55.60 9.65
N ALA A 23 -5.14 -54.83 8.99
CA ALA A 23 -3.86 -54.44 9.59
C ALA A 23 -4.03 -53.51 10.83
N PHE A 24 -5.15 -52.78 10.96
CA PHE A 24 -5.46 -52.02 12.18
C PHE A 24 -6.21 -52.85 13.23
N SER A 25 -6.89 -53.93 12.83
CA SER A 25 -7.54 -54.89 13.76
C SER A 25 -6.68 -56.10 14.14
N ALA A 26 -5.60 -56.39 13.42
CA ALA A 26 -4.67 -57.49 13.68
C ALA A 26 -3.50 -57.11 14.60
N VAL A 27 -3.34 -55.82 14.90
CA VAL A 27 -2.41 -55.35 15.95
C VAL A 27 -3.07 -55.39 17.35
N LEU A 28 -4.40 -55.46 17.43
CA LEU A 28 -5.12 -55.49 18.71
C LEU A 28 -5.06 -56.82 19.50
N PRO A 29 -4.95 -58.04 18.93
CA PRO A 29 -4.99 -59.26 19.74
C PRO A 29 -3.64 -59.65 20.39
N LEU A 30 -2.53 -58.97 20.05
CA LEU A 30 -1.19 -59.28 20.60
C LEU A 30 -0.81 -58.45 21.84
N LEU A 31 -1.69 -57.56 22.31
CA LEU A 31 -1.51 -56.74 23.51
C LEU A 31 -2.31 -57.25 24.73
N SER A 32 -2.86 -58.48 24.68
CA SER A 32 -3.61 -59.05 25.81
C SER A 32 -2.74 -59.59 26.95
N ASN A 33 -1.41 -59.51 26.83
CA ASN A 33 -0.55 -59.56 28.00
C ASN A 33 -0.62 -58.20 28.68
N ALA A 34 -1.08 -58.20 29.94
CA ALA A 34 -1.29 -57.04 30.82
C ALA A 34 -0.04 -56.15 30.94
N SER A 35 0.25 -55.41 29.89
CA SER A 35 1.15 -54.28 29.89
C SER A 35 0.44 -53.22 30.72
N SER A 36 1.06 -52.82 31.82
CA SER A 36 0.57 -51.75 32.67
C SER A 36 0.25 -50.55 31.79
N VAL A 37 -1.03 -50.18 31.73
CA VAL A 37 -1.49 -49.02 30.97
C VAL A 37 -0.66 -47.83 31.46
N VAL A 38 0.18 -47.28 30.59
CA VAL A 38 1.06 -46.19 30.96
C VAL A 38 0.18 -44.97 31.20
N VAL A 39 0.04 -44.59 32.46
CA VAL A 39 -0.72 -43.41 32.85
C VAL A 39 0.18 -42.17 32.70
N ALA A 40 -0.35 -41.12 32.06
CA ALA A 40 0.37 -39.86 31.95
C ALA A 40 0.64 -39.26 33.33
N SER A 41 1.91 -38.90 33.57
CA SER A 41 2.31 -38.23 34.82
C SER A 41 1.65 -36.86 34.97
N ALA A 42 1.52 -36.36 36.20
CA ALA A 42 0.97 -35.02 36.47
C ALA A 42 1.72 -33.92 35.71
N PHE A 43 3.05 -34.06 35.59
CA PHE A 43 3.87 -33.12 34.81
C PHE A 43 3.49 -33.12 33.32
N VAL A 44 3.33 -34.30 32.71
CA VAL A 44 2.94 -34.44 31.29
C VAL A 44 1.55 -33.84 31.05
N ARG A 45 0.59 -34.07 31.96
CA ARG A 45 -0.76 -33.48 31.91
C ARG A 45 -0.73 -31.95 31.99
N LEU A 46 0.02 -31.41 32.96
CA LEU A 46 0.17 -29.97 33.13
C LEU A 46 0.85 -29.33 31.91
N PHE A 47 1.92 -29.95 31.40
CA PHE A 47 2.63 -29.48 30.22
C PHE A 47 1.72 -29.46 28.98
N GLY A 48 1.04 -30.58 28.69
CA GLY A 48 0.10 -30.69 27.57
C GLY A 48 -1.00 -29.64 27.64
N SER A 49 -1.72 -29.57 28.76
CA SER A 49 -2.83 -28.64 28.94
C SER A 49 -2.42 -27.17 28.84
N VAL A 50 -1.31 -26.76 29.48
CA VAL A 50 -0.80 -25.39 29.39
C VAL A 50 -0.38 -25.06 27.95
N SER A 51 0.29 -25.99 27.26
CA SER A 51 0.70 -25.79 25.87
C SER A 51 -0.51 -25.61 24.94
N TYR A 52 -1.56 -26.42 25.10
CA TYR A 52 -2.81 -26.29 24.33
C TYR A 52 -3.49 -24.96 24.62
N ALA A 53 -3.57 -24.55 25.89
CA ALA A 53 -4.21 -23.30 26.28
C ALA A 53 -3.49 -22.07 25.67
N LEU A 54 -2.15 -22.03 25.74
CA LEU A 54 -1.36 -20.91 25.20
C LEU A 54 -1.46 -20.82 23.68
N LEU A 55 -1.33 -21.95 22.97
CA LEU A 55 -1.44 -21.99 21.51
C LEU A 55 -2.86 -21.62 21.04
N SER A 56 -3.89 -22.10 21.74
CA SER A 56 -5.29 -21.77 21.42
C SER A 56 -5.58 -20.28 21.65
N LEU A 57 -5.10 -19.72 22.76
CA LEU A 57 -5.23 -18.30 23.06
C LEU A 57 -4.55 -17.43 22.00
N MET A 58 -3.32 -17.77 21.60
CA MET A 58 -2.61 -17.08 20.51
C MET A 58 -3.43 -17.14 19.21
N SER A 59 -3.96 -18.31 18.86
CA SER A 59 -4.77 -18.49 17.65
C SER A 59 -6.04 -17.64 17.66
N ILE A 60 -6.75 -17.61 18.79
CA ILE A 60 -7.95 -16.78 18.97
C ILE A 60 -7.59 -15.31 18.83
N LEU A 61 -6.52 -14.83 19.47
CA LEU A 61 -6.07 -13.44 19.37
C LEU A 61 -5.74 -13.04 17.93
N LEU A 62 -5.03 -13.90 17.18
CA LEU A 62 -4.71 -13.67 15.77
C LEU A 62 -5.95 -13.62 14.88
N ASN A 63 -6.91 -14.52 15.10
CA ASN A 63 -8.17 -14.51 14.36
C ASN A 63 -9.04 -13.29 14.70
N TRP A 64 -9.12 -12.89 15.97
CA TRP A 64 -9.80 -11.64 16.37
C TRP A 64 -9.17 -10.39 15.74
N LEU A 65 -7.84 -10.34 15.69
CA LEU A 65 -7.13 -9.27 15.01
C LEU A 65 -7.48 -9.24 13.51
N LEU A 66 -7.53 -10.41 12.87
CA LEU A 66 -7.89 -10.52 11.45
C LEU A 66 -9.35 -10.10 11.20
N ILE A 67 -10.28 -10.53 12.05
CA ILE A 67 -11.69 -10.08 12.01
C ILE A 67 -11.76 -8.56 12.08
N THR A 68 -11.04 -7.95 13.02
CA THR A 68 -11.02 -6.49 13.20
C THR A 68 -10.54 -5.79 11.92
N VAL A 69 -9.48 -6.30 11.30
CA VAL A 69 -8.90 -5.75 10.06
C VAL A 69 -9.86 -5.91 8.88
N LEU A 70 -10.49 -7.08 8.75
CA LEU A 70 -11.43 -7.37 7.68
C LEU A 70 -12.74 -6.58 7.83
N CYS A 71 -13.23 -6.36 9.06
CA CYS A 71 -14.36 -5.47 9.36
C CYS A 71 -14.05 -4.01 9.01
N TYR A 72 -12.87 -3.52 9.41
CA TYR A 72 -12.47 -2.15 9.10
C TYR A 72 -12.32 -1.93 7.59
N GLY A 73 -11.77 -2.91 6.87
CA GLY A 73 -11.62 -2.90 5.41
C GLY A 73 -12.81 -3.47 4.62
N HIS A 74 -13.99 -3.64 5.24
CA HIS A 74 -15.05 -4.50 4.68
C HIS A 74 -15.48 -4.10 3.27
N TYR A 75 -15.54 -2.80 2.97
CA TYR A 75 -15.96 -2.29 1.66
C TYR A 75 -15.00 -2.72 0.54
N GLN A 76 -13.69 -2.75 0.83
CA GLN A 76 -12.68 -3.19 -0.13
C GLN A 76 -12.65 -4.72 -0.26
N PHE A 77 -12.72 -5.44 0.87
CA PHE A 77 -12.52 -6.89 0.88
C PHE A 77 -13.74 -7.70 0.46
N ARG A 78 -14.97 -7.23 0.75
CA ARG A 78 -16.21 -7.95 0.43
C ARG A 78 -16.42 -8.18 -1.07
N ARG A 79 -15.79 -7.35 -1.92
CA ARG A 79 -15.87 -7.49 -3.38
C ARG A 79 -14.93 -8.54 -3.94
N MET A 80 -14.01 -9.06 -3.13
CA MET A 80 -13.01 -10.05 -3.55
C MET A 80 -13.39 -11.44 -3.04
N ALA A 81 -13.47 -12.40 -3.96
CA ALA A 81 -13.86 -13.76 -3.63
C ALA A 81 -12.94 -14.41 -2.58
N PHE A 82 -11.64 -14.20 -2.73
CA PHE A 82 -10.60 -14.69 -1.84
C PHE A 82 -10.86 -14.34 -0.37
N PHE A 83 -11.14 -13.06 -0.06
CA PHE A 83 -11.38 -12.61 1.31
C PHE A 83 -12.71 -13.08 1.86
N THR A 84 -13.73 -13.24 1.00
CA THR A 84 -15.04 -13.75 1.42
C THR A 84 -14.94 -15.22 1.84
N ILE A 85 -14.12 -16.02 1.15
CA ILE A 85 -13.80 -17.41 1.53
C ILE A 85 -12.92 -17.43 2.79
N ALA A 86 -11.88 -16.58 2.85
CA ALA A 86 -11.01 -16.50 4.03
C ALA A 86 -11.79 -16.15 5.31
N TRP A 87 -12.83 -15.32 5.21
CA TRP A 87 -13.73 -15.05 6.32
C TRP A 87 -14.42 -16.31 6.86
N GLN A 88 -14.82 -17.24 5.99
CA GLN A 88 -15.39 -18.51 6.41
C GLN A 88 -14.36 -19.39 7.12
N MET A 89 -13.12 -19.39 6.65
CA MET A 89 -12.02 -20.11 7.31
C MET A 89 -11.76 -19.58 8.72
N VAL A 90 -11.81 -18.26 8.94
CA VAL A 90 -11.67 -17.65 10.27
C VAL A 90 -12.78 -18.12 11.22
N ILE A 91 -14.02 -18.27 10.73
CA ILE A 91 -15.12 -18.82 11.52
C ILE A 91 -14.82 -20.27 11.92
N CYS A 92 -14.35 -21.09 10.99
CA CYS A 92 -13.96 -22.47 11.25
C CYS A 92 -12.81 -22.54 12.27
N ASP A 93 -11.79 -21.70 12.12
CA ASP A 93 -10.64 -21.62 13.02
C ASP A 93 -11.09 -21.30 14.45
N LEU A 94 -11.98 -20.31 14.62
CA LEU A 94 -12.54 -19.96 15.93
C LEU A 94 -13.42 -21.07 16.53
N MET A 95 -14.20 -21.77 15.71
CA MET A 95 -15.00 -22.92 16.15
C MET A 95 -14.08 -24.02 16.70
N THR A 96 -13.04 -24.40 15.96
CA THR A 96 -12.05 -25.40 16.40
C THR A 96 -11.38 -24.98 17.69
N GLN A 97 -10.89 -23.73 17.80
CA GLN A 97 -10.23 -23.25 19.02
C GLN A 97 -11.14 -23.22 20.23
N THR A 98 -12.43 -22.94 20.03
CA THR A 98 -13.44 -23.00 21.10
C THR A 98 -13.55 -24.42 21.65
N VAL A 99 -13.57 -25.44 20.78
CA VAL A 99 -13.60 -26.84 21.21
C VAL A 99 -12.31 -27.25 21.92
N GLN A 100 -11.15 -26.80 21.44
CA GLN A 100 -9.87 -27.10 22.10
C GLN A 100 -9.82 -26.55 23.53
N ILE A 101 -10.27 -25.30 23.75
CA ILE A 101 -10.30 -24.69 25.08
C ILE A 101 -11.33 -25.35 26.00
N ILE A 102 -12.52 -25.67 25.47
CA ILE A 102 -13.59 -26.24 26.28
C ILE A 102 -13.31 -27.70 26.62
N VAL A 103 -12.84 -28.50 25.66
CA VAL A 103 -12.75 -29.96 25.80
C VAL A 103 -11.32 -30.44 26.02
N ALA A 104 -10.40 -30.13 25.10
CA ALA A 104 -9.06 -30.72 25.13
C ALA A 104 -8.25 -30.23 26.35
N VAL A 105 -8.24 -28.92 26.64
CA VAL A 105 -7.46 -28.35 27.75
C VAL A 105 -7.86 -28.96 29.11
N PRO A 106 -9.15 -29.00 29.52
CA PRO A 106 -9.53 -29.51 30.84
C PRO A 106 -9.36 -31.02 30.97
N ILE A 107 -9.63 -31.80 29.90
CA ILE A 107 -9.44 -33.25 29.93
C ILE A 107 -7.95 -33.59 29.96
N THR A 108 -7.09 -32.90 29.20
CA THR A 108 -5.63 -33.12 29.29
C THR A 108 -5.08 -32.72 30.66
N PHE A 109 -5.60 -31.67 31.28
CA PHE A 109 -5.15 -31.23 32.61
C PHE A 109 -5.49 -32.26 33.69
N THR A 110 -6.73 -32.74 33.71
CA THR A 110 -7.21 -33.68 34.72
C THR A 110 -6.78 -35.11 34.44
N GLY A 111 -6.65 -35.49 33.16
CA GLY A 111 -6.49 -36.87 32.71
C GLY A 111 -7.71 -37.74 32.99
N GLU A 112 -8.89 -37.13 33.11
CA GLU A 112 -10.17 -37.77 33.42
C GLU A 112 -11.29 -37.17 32.58
N ALA A 113 -12.42 -37.88 32.48
CA ALA A 113 -13.59 -37.47 31.71
C ALA A 113 -14.38 -36.39 32.47
N VAL A 114 -13.83 -35.18 32.61
CA VAL A 114 -14.39 -34.07 33.41
C VAL A 114 -15.87 -33.82 33.15
N TYR A 115 -16.28 -33.96 31.89
CA TYR A 115 -17.65 -33.68 31.46
C TYR A 115 -18.54 -34.92 31.40
N GLY A 116 -17.99 -36.11 31.59
CA GLY A 116 -18.66 -37.38 31.29
C GLY A 116 -19.01 -37.50 29.80
N HIS A 117 -20.11 -38.20 29.50
CA HIS A 117 -20.62 -38.37 28.13
C HIS A 117 -22.05 -37.83 27.90
N PRO A 118 -22.39 -36.61 28.37
CA PRO A 118 -23.69 -36.00 28.11
C PRO A 118 -23.82 -35.58 26.64
N PHE A 119 -25.06 -35.37 26.19
CA PHE A 119 -25.35 -34.94 24.82
C PHE A 119 -24.58 -33.66 24.41
N TRP A 120 -24.47 -32.68 25.31
CA TRP A 120 -23.81 -31.40 25.02
C TRP A 120 -22.31 -31.56 24.73
N TYR A 121 -21.63 -32.52 25.37
CA TYR A 121 -20.22 -32.82 25.11
C TYR A 121 -20.01 -33.25 23.64
N TYR A 122 -20.86 -34.16 23.15
CA TYR A 122 -20.85 -34.58 21.77
C TYR A 122 -21.27 -33.47 20.79
N ALA A 123 -22.17 -32.57 21.21
CA ALA A 123 -22.54 -31.42 20.39
C ALA A 123 -21.35 -30.45 20.19
N VAL A 124 -20.53 -30.22 21.22
CA VAL A 124 -19.31 -29.41 21.11
C VAL A 124 -18.29 -30.09 20.18
N LEU A 125 -18.06 -31.39 20.34
CA LEU A 125 -17.16 -32.15 19.46
C LEU A 125 -17.66 -32.31 18.01
N PHE A 126 -18.98 -32.23 17.80
CA PHE A 126 -19.56 -32.15 16.47
C PHE A 126 -19.11 -30.88 15.75
N PHE A 127 -19.10 -29.74 16.43
CA PHE A 127 -18.63 -28.48 15.83
C PHE A 127 -17.16 -28.53 15.43
N ASP A 128 -16.31 -29.26 16.15
CA ASP A 128 -14.92 -29.50 15.74
C ASP A 128 -14.85 -30.33 14.45
N THR A 129 -15.71 -31.34 14.32
CA THR A 129 -15.83 -32.12 13.07
C THR A 129 -16.31 -31.26 11.90
N VAL A 130 -17.33 -30.42 12.13
CA VAL A 130 -17.85 -29.47 11.13
C VAL A 130 -16.78 -28.45 10.74
N ALA A 131 -16.10 -27.86 11.71
CA ALA A 131 -15.07 -26.84 11.48
C ALA A 131 -13.90 -27.41 10.68
N TYR A 132 -13.38 -28.58 11.03
CA TYR A 132 -12.31 -29.24 10.27
C TYR A 132 -12.73 -29.53 8.82
N ASN A 133 -13.91 -30.12 8.62
CA ASN A 133 -14.41 -30.41 7.28
C ASN A 133 -14.69 -29.12 6.49
N ALA A 134 -15.20 -28.07 7.13
CA ALA A 134 -15.43 -26.79 6.50
C ALA A 134 -14.11 -26.13 6.08
N THR A 135 -13.08 -26.10 6.95
CA THR A 135 -11.74 -25.60 6.60
C THR A 135 -11.16 -26.33 5.39
N LEU A 136 -11.26 -27.66 5.37
CA LEU A 136 -10.82 -28.48 4.24
C LEU A 136 -11.55 -28.10 2.94
N HIS A 137 -12.88 -28.01 2.98
CA HIS A 137 -13.69 -27.73 1.80
C HIS A 137 -13.61 -26.27 1.32
N PHE A 138 -13.52 -25.30 2.22
CA PHE A 138 -13.28 -23.90 1.85
C PHE A 138 -11.89 -23.70 1.26
N SER A 139 -10.90 -24.45 1.72
CA SER A 139 -9.58 -24.46 1.10
C SER A 139 -9.63 -25.08 -0.30
N ALA A 140 -10.39 -26.16 -0.49
CA ALA A 140 -10.64 -26.72 -1.82
C ALA A 140 -11.38 -25.72 -2.73
N LEU A 141 -12.38 -25.00 -2.20
CA LEU A 141 -13.09 -23.94 -2.91
C LEU A 141 -12.15 -22.78 -3.29
N LEU A 142 -11.20 -22.43 -2.42
CA LEU A 142 -10.16 -21.44 -2.71
C LEU A 142 -9.27 -21.91 -3.87
N THR A 143 -8.82 -23.16 -3.86
CA THR A 143 -8.07 -23.77 -4.96
C THR A 143 -8.88 -23.75 -6.25
N PHE A 144 -10.15 -24.16 -6.20
CA PHE A 144 -11.04 -24.16 -7.35
C PHE A 144 -11.29 -22.74 -7.89
N ASN A 145 -11.42 -21.76 -7.00
CA ASN A 145 -11.48 -20.35 -7.38
C ASN A 145 -10.24 -19.93 -8.16
N ARG A 146 -9.03 -20.31 -7.72
CA ARG A 146 -7.78 -20.02 -8.45
C ARG A 146 -7.73 -20.72 -9.80
N ILE A 147 -8.18 -21.98 -9.90
CA ILE A 147 -8.30 -22.68 -11.19
C ILE A 147 -9.23 -21.89 -12.12
N CYS A 148 -10.40 -21.48 -11.64
CA CYS A 148 -11.36 -20.73 -12.45
C CYS A 148 -10.80 -19.38 -12.93
N VAL A 149 -10.04 -18.66 -12.09
CA VAL A 149 -9.41 -17.38 -12.48
C VAL A 149 -8.47 -17.55 -13.67
N PHE A 150 -7.66 -18.62 -13.69
CA PHE A 150 -6.63 -18.80 -14.72
C PHE A 150 -7.08 -19.64 -15.93
N PHE A 151 -7.92 -20.67 -15.72
CA PHE A 151 -8.30 -21.62 -16.76
C PHE A 151 -9.73 -21.45 -17.28
N VAL A 152 -10.69 -21.03 -16.43
CA VAL A 152 -12.12 -20.99 -16.80
C VAL A 152 -12.81 -19.70 -16.31
N PRO A 153 -12.49 -18.51 -16.86
CA PRO A 153 -12.99 -17.23 -16.34
C PRO A 153 -14.52 -17.11 -16.32
N ARG A 154 -15.22 -17.71 -17.30
CA ARG A 154 -16.70 -17.73 -17.33
C ARG A 154 -17.30 -18.39 -16.10
N LEU A 155 -16.68 -19.47 -15.63
CA LEU A 155 -17.10 -20.16 -14.42
C LEU A 155 -16.72 -19.34 -13.18
N ASN A 156 -15.63 -18.59 -13.25
CA ASN A 156 -15.26 -17.64 -12.20
C ASN A 156 -16.33 -16.56 -12.02
N ASP A 157 -16.76 -15.92 -13.12
CA ASP A 157 -17.81 -14.91 -13.10
C ASP A 157 -19.16 -15.49 -12.65
N PHE A 158 -19.45 -16.76 -13.00
CA PHE A 158 -20.68 -17.41 -12.56
C PHE A 158 -20.69 -17.71 -11.05
N LEU A 159 -19.65 -18.34 -10.50
CA LEU A 159 -19.64 -18.83 -9.12
C LEU A 159 -19.07 -17.84 -8.09
N PHE A 160 -18.15 -16.97 -8.52
CA PHE A 160 -17.33 -16.14 -7.64
C PHE A 160 -17.49 -14.64 -7.88
N SER A 161 -18.38 -14.23 -8.78
CA SER A 161 -18.80 -12.82 -8.83
C SER A 161 -19.55 -12.45 -7.56
N TYR A 162 -19.53 -11.15 -7.27
CA TYR A 162 -20.42 -10.57 -6.28
C TYR A 162 -21.78 -10.30 -6.97
N PRO A 163 -22.90 -10.90 -6.53
CA PRO A 163 -23.17 -11.55 -5.23
C PRO A 163 -23.11 -13.10 -5.20
N ASN A 164 -22.93 -13.77 -6.33
CA ASN A 164 -23.06 -15.24 -6.46
C ASN A 164 -22.18 -16.05 -5.48
N ILE A 165 -21.03 -15.50 -5.08
CA ILE A 165 -20.16 -16.15 -4.11
C ILE A 165 -20.86 -16.50 -2.79
N PHE A 166 -21.82 -15.69 -2.32
CA PHE A 166 -22.55 -16.00 -1.09
C PHE A 166 -23.45 -17.23 -1.25
N GLY A 167 -24.02 -17.43 -2.44
CA GLY A 167 -24.75 -18.65 -2.77
C GLY A 167 -23.84 -19.88 -2.76
N THR A 168 -22.65 -19.77 -3.38
CA THR A 168 -21.64 -20.82 -3.35
C THR A 168 -21.20 -21.19 -1.93
N ILE A 169 -20.97 -20.18 -1.07
CA ILE A 169 -20.61 -20.37 0.34
C ILE A 169 -21.74 -21.05 1.11
N PHE A 170 -22.99 -20.61 0.92
CA PHE A 170 -24.15 -21.19 1.59
C PHE A 170 -24.35 -22.67 1.23
N VAL A 171 -24.26 -22.99 -0.06
CA VAL A 171 -24.36 -24.38 -0.55
C VAL A 171 -23.25 -25.24 0.05
N LEU A 172 -22.02 -24.71 0.14
CA LEU A 172 -20.90 -25.45 0.71
C LEU A 172 -21.07 -25.70 2.21
N TRP A 173 -21.53 -24.71 2.98
CA TRP A 173 -21.87 -24.90 4.40
C TRP A 173 -22.96 -25.96 4.57
N LEU A 174 -24.05 -25.88 3.79
CA LEU A 174 -25.14 -26.85 3.84
C LEU A 174 -24.62 -28.28 3.56
N TYR A 175 -23.75 -28.42 2.54
CA TYR A 175 -23.10 -29.68 2.23
C TYR A 175 -22.27 -30.21 3.40
N VAL A 176 -21.40 -29.38 4.00
CA VAL A 176 -20.54 -29.80 5.13
C VAL A 176 -21.37 -30.19 6.34
N PHE A 177 -22.38 -29.40 6.70
CA PHE A 177 -23.28 -29.73 7.82
C PHE A 177 -24.04 -31.03 7.59
N LEU A 178 -24.59 -31.24 6.39
CA LEU A 178 -25.28 -32.48 6.04
C LEU A 178 -24.31 -33.68 6.09
N PHE A 179 -23.11 -33.52 5.52
CA PHE A 179 -22.07 -34.54 5.53
C PHE A 179 -21.68 -34.96 6.95
N CYS A 180 -21.37 -34.00 7.83
CA CYS A 180 -21.03 -34.29 9.22
C CYS A 180 -22.23 -34.85 10.01
N SER A 181 -23.46 -34.40 9.72
CA SER A 181 -24.67 -34.92 10.38
C SER A 181 -24.91 -36.39 10.00
N CYS A 182 -24.74 -36.75 8.72
CA CYS A 182 -24.80 -38.14 8.27
C CYS A 182 -23.76 -39.01 8.99
N TYR A 183 -22.56 -38.48 9.25
CA TYR A 183 -21.52 -39.18 10.01
C TYR A 183 -21.99 -39.57 11.42
N ILE A 184 -22.69 -38.66 12.11
CA ILE A 184 -23.30 -38.92 13.42
C ILE A 184 -24.46 -39.91 13.33
N LEU A 185 -25.34 -39.78 12.33
CA LEU A 185 -26.50 -40.66 12.14
C LEU A 185 -26.09 -42.12 11.91
N ILE A 186 -24.92 -42.34 11.30
CA ILE A 186 -24.33 -43.68 11.11
C ILE A 186 -23.81 -44.28 12.44
N GLY A 187 -23.77 -43.50 13.51
CA GLY A 187 -23.34 -43.92 14.85
C GLY A 187 -21.88 -43.62 15.15
N CYS A 188 -21.14 -43.03 14.21
CA CYS A 188 -19.77 -42.58 14.46
C CYS A 188 -19.77 -41.24 15.19
N ARG A 189 -19.09 -41.17 16.33
CA ARG A 189 -19.01 -39.96 17.16
C ARG A 189 -17.56 -39.55 17.32
N LYS A 190 -17.30 -38.25 17.32
CA LYS A 190 -15.98 -37.73 17.70
C LYS A 190 -15.86 -37.78 19.23
N ASN A 191 -14.71 -38.21 19.73
CA ASN A 191 -14.40 -38.29 21.15
C ASN A 191 -12.95 -37.80 21.39
N PHE A 192 -12.64 -37.38 22.61
CA PHE A 192 -11.29 -37.02 23.03
C PHE A 192 -10.81 -38.04 24.06
N SER A 193 -9.65 -38.66 23.81
CA SER A 193 -9.11 -39.70 24.70
C SER A 193 -8.57 -39.08 26.00
N GLU A 194 -9.11 -39.49 27.16
CA GLU A 194 -8.62 -38.98 28.44
C GLU A 194 -7.24 -39.53 28.81
N THR A 195 -6.93 -40.73 28.32
CA THR A 195 -5.64 -41.39 28.55
C THR A 195 -4.61 -41.00 27.51
N GLY A 196 -4.99 -40.88 26.24
CA GLY A 196 -4.08 -40.63 25.12
C GLY A 196 -3.90 -39.15 24.74
N PHE A 197 -4.84 -38.28 25.14
CA PHE A 197 -4.89 -36.84 24.82
C PHE A 197 -5.04 -36.47 23.34
N PHE A 198 -5.66 -37.33 22.51
CA PHE A 198 -5.96 -37.04 21.11
C PHE A 198 -7.44 -37.13 20.79
N MET A 199 -7.86 -36.41 19.75
CA MET A 199 -9.19 -36.54 19.16
C MET A 199 -9.25 -37.78 18.27
N PHE A 200 -10.31 -38.57 18.38
CA PHE A 200 -10.55 -39.72 17.52
C PHE A 200 -12.04 -39.88 17.18
N HIS A 201 -12.32 -40.66 16.15
CA HIS A 201 -13.69 -41.06 15.81
C HIS A 201 -13.96 -42.45 16.38
N ASP A 202 -14.88 -42.51 17.33
CA ASP A 202 -15.43 -43.75 17.87
C ASP A 202 -16.61 -44.20 16.99
N CYS A 203 -16.45 -45.33 16.31
CA CYS A 203 -17.46 -45.91 15.43
C CYS A 203 -17.82 -47.31 15.94
N PRO A 204 -19.10 -47.71 15.88
CA PRO A 204 -19.48 -49.06 16.25
C PRO A 204 -18.75 -50.09 15.38
N PRO A 205 -18.39 -51.26 15.94
CA PRO A 205 -17.59 -52.27 15.24
C PRO A 205 -18.32 -52.86 14.02
N GLN A 206 -19.66 -52.87 14.06
CA GLN A 206 -20.52 -53.34 12.98
C GLN A 206 -21.29 -52.15 12.39
N LEU A 207 -20.70 -51.52 11.37
CA LEU A 207 -21.37 -50.49 10.59
C LEU A 207 -22.24 -51.15 9.49
N PRO A 208 -23.41 -50.58 9.15
CA PRO A 208 -24.15 -51.01 7.97
C PRO A 208 -23.30 -50.79 6.70
N PRO A 209 -23.55 -51.49 5.58
CA PRO A 209 -22.77 -51.34 4.35
C PRO A 209 -22.65 -49.89 3.87
N ALA A 210 -23.74 -49.12 3.98
CA ALA A 210 -23.74 -47.69 3.68
C ALA A 210 -22.81 -46.88 4.61
N GLY A 211 -22.73 -47.24 5.89
CA GLY A 211 -21.83 -46.62 6.86
C GLY A 211 -20.37 -46.92 6.59
N ILE A 212 -20.04 -48.16 6.18
CA ILE A 212 -18.68 -48.54 5.76
C ILE A 212 -18.26 -47.71 4.54
N LEU A 213 -19.13 -47.64 3.52
CA LEU A 213 -18.87 -46.84 2.33
C LEU A 213 -18.69 -45.36 2.68
N PHE A 214 -19.56 -44.80 3.51
CA PHE A 214 -19.47 -43.39 3.91
C PHE A 214 -18.18 -43.09 4.70
N ARG A 215 -17.77 -44.00 5.59
CA ARG A 215 -16.50 -43.90 6.31
C ARG A 215 -15.31 -43.92 5.35
N GLN A 216 -15.33 -44.81 4.35
CA GLN A 216 -14.30 -44.86 3.31
C GLN A 216 -14.25 -43.57 2.50
N ILE A 217 -15.41 -43.05 2.06
CA ILE A 217 -15.50 -41.79 1.34
C ILE A 217 -14.94 -40.64 2.19
N SER A 218 -15.33 -40.55 3.47
CA SER A 218 -14.83 -39.51 4.37
C SER A 218 -13.32 -39.56 4.54
N TRP A 219 -12.76 -40.74 4.74
CA TRP A 219 -11.32 -40.93 4.88
C TRP A 219 -10.56 -40.63 3.58
N SER A 220 -11.08 -41.08 2.44
CA SER A 220 -10.52 -40.77 1.13
C SER A 220 -10.58 -39.27 0.85
N LEU A 221 -11.68 -38.60 1.19
CA LEU A 221 -11.84 -37.17 0.98
C LEU A 221 -10.87 -36.37 1.86
N SER A 222 -10.75 -36.70 3.15
CA SER A 222 -9.80 -36.01 4.04
C SER A 222 -8.35 -36.22 3.63
N THR A 223 -8.01 -37.40 3.08
CA THR A 223 -6.64 -37.75 2.71
C THR A 223 -6.24 -37.23 1.34
N TYR A 224 -7.07 -37.47 0.31
CA TYR A 224 -6.69 -37.19 -1.08
C TYR A 224 -7.06 -35.78 -1.55
N LEU A 225 -8.01 -35.10 -0.91
CA LEU A 225 -8.41 -33.76 -1.36
C LEU A 225 -7.27 -32.74 -1.21
N PRO A 226 -6.50 -32.69 -0.10
CA PRO A 226 -5.38 -31.76 0.01
C PRO A 226 -4.22 -32.07 -0.94
N VAL A 227 -3.94 -33.35 -1.19
CA VAL A 227 -2.99 -33.78 -2.23
C VAL A 227 -3.43 -33.27 -3.61
N LEU A 228 -4.72 -33.43 -3.96
CA LEU A 228 -5.28 -32.94 -5.22
C LEU A 228 -5.20 -31.40 -5.31
N MET A 229 -5.45 -30.70 -4.21
CA MET A 229 -5.34 -29.25 -4.13
C MET A 229 -3.90 -28.78 -4.35
N LEU A 230 -2.93 -29.43 -3.70
CA LEU A 230 -1.51 -29.12 -3.85
C LEU A 230 -1.04 -29.34 -5.30
N PHE A 231 -1.42 -30.48 -5.88
CA PHE A 231 -1.15 -30.78 -7.29
C PHE A 231 -1.77 -29.72 -8.22
N SER A 232 -3.01 -29.30 -7.94
CA SER A 232 -3.67 -28.24 -8.70
C SER A 232 -2.91 -26.91 -8.62
N TYR A 233 -2.37 -26.54 -7.45
CA TYR A 233 -1.52 -25.36 -7.33
C TYR A 233 -0.23 -25.47 -8.13
N LEU A 234 0.42 -26.63 -8.12
CA LEU A 234 1.62 -26.86 -8.94
C LEU A 234 1.31 -26.68 -10.43
N LEU A 235 0.17 -27.21 -10.90
CA LEU A 235 -0.29 -26.98 -12.27
C LEU A 235 -0.56 -25.51 -12.56
N ILE A 236 -1.21 -24.78 -11.64
CA ILE A 236 -1.42 -23.34 -11.79
C ILE A 236 -0.08 -22.60 -11.84
N PHE A 237 0.90 -22.93 -11.00
CA PHE A 237 2.21 -22.29 -11.01
C PHE A 237 2.97 -22.54 -12.31
N VAL A 238 2.98 -23.78 -12.81
CA VAL A 238 3.54 -24.13 -14.12
C VAL A 238 2.82 -23.32 -15.20
N TYR A 239 1.49 -23.29 -15.18
CA TYR A 239 0.71 -22.52 -16.15
C TYR A 239 1.05 -21.03 -16.12
N VAL A 240 1.06 -20.41 -14.93
CA VAL A 240 1.40 -19.00 -14.73
C VAL A 240 2.85 -18.71 -15.11
N ARG A 241 3.76 -19.66 -14.94
CA ARG A 241 5.17 -19.46 -15.29
C ARG A 241 5.40 -19.49 -16.80
N TYR A 242 4.72 -20.38 -17.53
CA TYR A 242 4.99 -20.64 -18.94
C TYR A 242 4.01 -19.96 -19.91
N PHE A 243 2.73 -19.86 -19.56
CA PHE A 243 1.67 -19.42 -20.48
C PHE A 243 1.14 -18.02 -20.18
N VAL A 244 1.43 -17.50 -18.99
CA VAL A 244 1.03 -16.16 -18.57
C VAL A 244 2.28 -15.29 -18.74
N PRO A 245 2.50 -14.68 -19.93
CA PRO A 245 3.74 -13.96 -20.21
C PRO A 245 3.88 -12.87 -19.17
N PHE A 246 4.85 -13.00 -18.27
CA PHE A 246 5.21 -11.88 -17.41
C PHE A 246 5.60 -10.77 -18.37
N PRO A 247 4.92 -9.61 -18.37
CA PRO A 247 5.43 -8.49 -19.13
C PRO A 247 6.83 -8.23 -18.58
N GLN A 248 7.84 -8.64 -19.36
CA GLN A 248 9.20 -8.17 -19.17
C GLN A 248 9.06 -6.66 -19.09
N LYS A 249 9.57 -6.08 -17.98
CA LYS A 249 9.51 -4.65 -17.62
C LYS A 249 9.03 -3.87 -18.84
N ILE A 250 7.75 -3.45 -18.85
CA ILE A 250 7.14 -2.77 -20.00
C ILE A 250 8.20 -1.82 -20.55
N MET A 251 8.85 -2.25 -21.63
CA MET A 251 9.85 -1.44 -22.28
C MET A 251 9.05 -0.22 -22.68
N ALA A 252 9.46 0.95 -22.18
CA ALA A 252 8.80 2.20 -22.45
C ALA A 252 8.34 2.19 -23.91
N ALA A 253 7.03 2.27 -24.13
CA ALA A 253 6.42 2.03 -25.43
C ALA A 253 7.23 2.81 -26.48
N PRO A 254 7.67 2.16 -27.58
CA PRO A 254 8.46 2.86 -28.59
C PRO A 254 7.71 4.13 -29.00
N PRO A 255 8.40 5.27 -29.11
CA PRO A 255 7.77 6.55 -29.44
C PRO A 255 6.92 6.35 -30.70
N ALA A 256 5.64 6.71 -30.62
CA ALA A 256 4.69 6.50 -31.70
C ALA A 256 5.26 7.04 -33.02
N PRO A 257 5.16 6.29 -34.13
CA PRO A 257 5.68 6.73 -35.42
C PRO A 257 5.10 8.10 -35.78
N ARG A 258 6.00 9.06 -35.98
CA ARG A 258 5.72 10.46 -36.28
C ARG A 258 5.10 10.52 -37.69
N GLY A 259 3.77 10.69 -37.79
CA GLY A 259 3.13 10.97 -39.08
C GLY A 259 1.65 10.61 -39.22
N GLU A 260 1.12 9.64 -38.46
CA GLU A 260 -0.29 9.27 -38.57
C GLU A 260 -1.12 9.84 -37.41
N LYS A 261 -2.25 10.48 -37.75
CA LYS A 261 -3.28 10.98 -36.83
C LYS A 261 -4.01 9.82 -36.11
N PHE A 262 -3.27 8.89 -35.51
CA PHE A 262 -3.84 7.86 -34.66
C PHE A 262 -4.22 8.48 -33.31
N CYS A 263 -5.50 8.38 -32.96
CA CYS A 263 -6.12 9.14 -31.88
C CYS A 263 -5.40 8.91 -30.52
N ILE A 264 -4.72 9.94 -30.00
CA ILE A 264 -3.95 9.91 -28.74
C ILE A 264 -4.82 9.44 -27.54
N LYS A 265 -6.13 9.70 -27.59
CA LYS A 265 -7.07 9.25 -26.55
C LYS A 265 -7.19 7.72 -26.48
N THR A 266 -7.18 7.02 -27.61
CA THR A 266 -7.26 5.55 -27.63
C THR A 266 -5.97 4.89 -27.15
N ALA A 267 -4.80 5.48 -27.40
CA ALA A 267 -3.53 4.95 -26.93
C ALA A 267 -3.37 5.09 -25.40
N ALA A 268 -3.75 6.24 -24.83
CA ALA A 268 -3.71 6.45 -23.39
C ALA A 268 -4.71 5.56 -22.63
N ALA A 269 -5.93 5.38 -23.17
CA ALA A 269 -6.92 4.47 -22.61
C ALA A 269 -6.43 3.01 -22.62
N LYS A 270 -5.85 2.57 -23.75
CA LYS A 270 -5.26 1.22 -23.87
C LYS A 270 -4.10 1.01 -22.89
N MET A 271 -3.21 1.99 -22.75
CA MET A 271 -2.10 1.92 -21.79
C MET A 271 -2.59 1.86 -20.32
N ALA A 272 -3.63 2.64 -19.98
CA ALA A 272 -4.23 2.60 -18.64
C ALA A 272 -4.92 1.25 -18.36
N GLU A 273 -5.60 0.68 -19.36
CA GLU A 273 -6.22 -0.65 -19.28
C GLU A 273 -5.15 -1.76 -19.10
N GLU A 274 -4.08 -1.72 -19.88
CA GLU A 274 -2.94 -2.63 -19.75
C GLU A 274 -2.28 -2.54 -18.36
N TYR A 275 -2.10 -1.32 -17.85
CA TYR A 275 -1.54 -1.08 -16.51
C TYR A 275 -2.46 -1.61 -15.40
N ALA A 276 -3.78 -1.36 -15.50
CA ALA A 276 -4.76 -1.89 -14.55
C ALA A 276 -4.80 -3.42 -14.57
N ALA A 277 -4.74 -4.04 -15.76
CA ALA A 277 -4.65 -5.48 -15.92
C ALA A 277 -3.36 -6.05 -15.29
N GLN A 278 -2.23 -5.34 -15.40
CA GLN A 278 -0.98 -5.73 -14.78
C GLN A 278 -1.04 -5.69 -13.24
N ILE A 279 -1.63 -4.64 -12.66
CA ILE A 279 -1.86 -4.55 -11.21
C ILE A 279 -2.74 -5.71 -10.74
N LYS A 280 -3.87 -5.95 -11.42
CA LYS A 280 -4.77 -7.05 -11.11
C LYS A 280 -4.03 -8.39 -11.15
N ARG A 281 -3.26 -8.66 -12.20
CA ARG A 281 -2.46 -9.90 -12.31
C ARG A 281 -1.47 -10.06 -11.15
N LYS A 282 -0.77 -8.99 -10.75
CA LYS A 282 0.15 -9.03 -9.62
C LYS A 282 -0.58 -9.38 -8.31
N GLN A 283 -1.77 -8.83 -8.11
CA GLN A 283 -2.62 -9.17 -6.97
C GLN A 283 -3.07 -10.65 -7.02
N GLU A 284 -3.52 -11.15 -8.18
CA GLU A 284 -3.91 -12.55 -8.33
C GLU A 284 -2.78 -13.54 -8.03
N ILE A 285 -1.53 -13.21 -8.42
CA ILE A 285 -0.35 -14.01 -8.08
C ILE A 285 -0.08 -13.99 -6.57
N GLN A 286 -0.24 -12.84 -5.92
CA GLN A 286 -0.10 -12.78 -4.45
C GLN A 286 -1.15 -13.65 -3.74
N PHE A 287 -2.40 -13.62 -4.21
CA PHE A 287 -3.45 -14.51 -3.68
C PHE A 287 -3.16 -15.98 -3.94
N LEU A 288 -2.61 -16.33 -5.11
CA LEU A 288 -2.19 -17.68 -5.44
C LEU A 288 -1.11 -18.20 -4.47
N ILE A 289 -0.10 -17.38 -4.17
CA ILE A 289 0.96 -17.74 -3.20
C ILE A 289 0.36 -17.94 -1.81
N GLN A 290 -0.51 -17.03 -1.37
CA GLN A 290 -1.17 -17.13 -0.05
C GLN A 290 -2.01 -18.41 0.06
N SER A 291 -2.83 -18.71 -0.94
CA SER A 291 -3.68 -19.89 -0.93
C SER A 291 -2.90 -21.20 -1.03
N PHE A 292 -1.79 -21.21 -1.78
CA PHE A 292 -0.86 -22.32 -1.83
C PHE A 292 -0.23 -22.60 -0.46
N LEU A 293 0.23 -21.56 0.25
CA LEU A 293 0.82 -21.71 1.58
C LEU A 293 -0.20 -22.27 2.58
N ILE A 294 -1.44 -21.75 2.58
CA ILE A 294 -2.52 -22.28 3.44
C ILE A 294 -2.76 -23.77 3.15
N CYS A 295 -2.85 -24.15 1.87
CA CYS A 295 -3.00 -25.54 1.44
C CYS A 295 -1.81 -26.43 1.84
N GLY A 296 -0.59 -25.92 1.72
CA GLY A 296 0.62 -26.66 2.10
C GLY A 296 0.64 -27.02 3.58
N PHE A 297 0.20 -26.11 4.45
CA PHE A 297 0.11 -26.41 5.88
C PHE A 297 -1.02 -27.38 6.24
N LEU A 298 -2.15 -27.35 5.50
CA LEU A 298 -3.20 -28.36 5.63
C LEU A 298 -2.68 -29.76 5.29
N GLU A 299 -1.87 -29.88 4.23
CA GLU A 299 -1.23 -31.15 3.87
C GLU A 299 -0.26 -31.63 4.95
N VAL A 300 0.54 -30.73 5.54
CA VAL A 300 1.43 -31.07 6.65
C VAL A 300 0.64 -31.63 7.84
N GLN A 301 -0.51 -31.03 8.17
CA GLN A 301 -1.39 -31.54 9.23
C GLN A 301 -1.90 -32.95 8.90
N ASN A 302 -2.38 -33.17 7.67
CA ASN A 302 -2.87 -34.48 7.24
C ASN A 302 -1.80 -35.56 7.22
N LEU A 303 -0.60 -35.25 6.72
CA LEU A 303 0.55 -36.15 6.74
C LEU A 303 0.94 -36.51 8.16
N THR A 304 0.89 -35.53 9.08
CA THR A 304 1.09 -35.77 10.50
C THR A 304 0.07 -36.81 10.97
N PHE A 305 -1.24 -36.56 10.85
CA PHE A 305 -2.28 -37.51 11.28
C PHE A 305 -2.16 -38.91 10.67
N ALA A 306 -1.72 -39.01 9.41
CA ALA A 306 -1.53 -40.29 8.75
C ALA A 306 -0.32 -41.07 9.29
N TRP A 307 0.76 -40.38 9.67
CA TRP A 307 2.03 -41.00 10.04
C TRP A 307 2.18 -41.18 11.55
N THR A 308 1.57 -40.30 12.36
CA THR A 308 1.72 -40.34 13.81
C THR A 308 1.40 -41.71 14.41
N PRO A 309 0.28 -42.40 14.05
CA PRO A 309 -0.06 -43.71 14.61
C PRO A 309 1.04 -44.77 14.42
N SER A 310 1.74 -44.74 13.29
CA SER A 310 2.86 -45.64 13.05
C SER A 310 4.05 -45.32 13.96
N LEU A 311 4.31 -44.03 14.21
CA LEU A 311 5.38 -43.60 15.12
C LEU A 311 5.08 -44.01 16.56
N PHE A 312 3.83 -43.87 17.01
CA PHE A 312 3.38 -44.26 18.36
C PHE A 312 3.74 -45.70 18.71
N SER A 313 3.50 -46.64 17.80
CA SER A 313 3.71 -48.08 18.05
C SER A 313 5.16 -48.46 18.41
N SER A 314 6.13 -47.59 18.10
CA SER A 314 7.55 -47.81 18.35
C SER A 314 8.06 -47.20 19.67
N LEU A 315 7.26 -46.40 20.36
CA LEU A 315 7.68 -45.60 21.51
C LEU A 315 7.20 -46.23 22.82
N ASN A 316 8.10 -46.32 23.81
CA ASN A 316 7.81 -46.81 25.15
C ASN A 316 7.76 -45.67 26.18
N GLY A 317 7.05 -45.89 27.29
CA GLY A 317 7.00 -44.94 28.41
C GLY A 317 6.13 -43.71 28.12
N GLN A 318 6.60 -42.51 28.47
CA GLN A 318 5.83 -41.26 28.34
C GLN A 318 5.96 -40.57 26.96
N TRP A 319 6.85 -41.05 26.09
CA TRP A 319 7.10 -40.49 24.75
C TRP A 319 5.88 -40.45 23.82
N PRO A 320 4.97 -41.45 23.84
CA PRO A 320 3.68 -41.36 23.13
C PRO A 320 2.96 -40.03 23.36
N PHE A 321 2.87 -39.55 24.60
CA PHE A 321 2.14 -38.30 24.91
C PHE A 321 2.75 -37.08 24.22
N LEU A 322 4.08 -37.00 24.11
CA LEU A 322 4.74 -35.89 23.40
C LEU A 322 4.44 -35.89 21.90
N VAL A 323 4.31 -37.07 21.32
CA VAL A 323 3.90 -37.23 19.92
C VAL A 323 2.43 -36.80 19.76
N THR A 324 1.54 -37.21 20.67
CA THR A 324 0.15 -36.71 20.71
C THR A 324 0.10 -35.19 20.85
N PHE A 325 0.94 -34.62 21.71
CA PHE A 325 1.00 -33.18 21.92
C PHE A 325 1.43 -32.47 20.65
N SER A 326 2.44 -32.99 19.96
CA SER A 326 2.92 -32.45 18.69
C SER A 326 1.83 -32.47 17.61
N GLU A 327 1.07 -33.57 17.49
CA GLU A 327 -0.05 -33.67 16.56
C GLU A 327 -1.13 -32.60 16.83
N ASN A 328 -1.54 -32.47 18.10
CA ASN A 328 -2.50 -31.43 18.48
C ASN A 328 -1.92 -30.02 18.33
N TRP A 329 -0.63 -29.78 18.58
CA TRP A 329 0.01 -28.49 18.34
C TRP A 329 -0.05 -28.11 16.86
N ILE A 330 0.24 -29.04 15.97
CA ILE A 330 0.14 -28.81 14.52
C ILE A 330 -1.31 -28.45 14.14
N SER A 331 -2.28 -29.17 14.70
CA SER A 331 -3.70 -28.88 14.49
C SER A 331 -4.12 -27.49 15.01
N ILE A 332 -3.69 -27.10 16.21
CA ILE A 332 -3.99 -25.79 16.80
C ILE A 332 -3.27 -24.66 16.04
N LEU A 333 -2.02 -24.88 15.64
CA LEU A 333 -1.23 -23.91 14.87
C LEU A 333 -1.82 -23.68 13.49
N LEU A 334 -2.38 -24.71 12.85
CA LEU A 334 -3.03 -24.60 11.55
C LEU A 334 -4.16 -23.55 11.55
N ASN A 335 -4.98 -23.50 12.60
CA ASN A 335 -6.03 -22.49 12.76
C ASN A 335 -5.47 -21.06 12.92
N SER A 336 -4.16 -20.89 13.09
CA SER A 336 -3.48 -19.59 13.16
C SER A 336 -2.79 -19.22 11.85
N ILE A 337 -2.60 -20.18 10.95
CA ILE A 337 -1.81 -20.00 9.73
C ILE A 337 -2.51 -19.06 8.74
N SER A 338 -3.84 -19.11 8.64
CA SER A 338 -4.62 -18.20 7.81
C SER A 338 -4.36 -16.72 8.17
N PRO A 339 -4.54 -16.27 9.44
CA PRO A 339 -4.11 -14.95 9.88
C PRO A 339 -2.63 -14.64 9.63
N ILE A 340 -1.72 -15.56 9.97
CA ILE A 340 -0.27 -15.33 9.84
C ILE A 340 0.12 -15.06 8.39
N ILE A 341 -0.40 -15.86 7.44
CA ILE A 341 -0.12 -15.70 6.02
C ILE A 341 -0.70 -14.36 5.51
N LEU A 342 -1.92 -14.01 5.90
CA LEU A 342 -2.53 -12.74 5.50
C LEU A 342 -1.76 -11.54 6.07
N PHE A 343 -1.36 -11.56 7.33
CA PHE A 343 -0.55 -10.49 7.91
C PHE A 343 0.86 -10.41 7.33
N SER A 344 1.44 -11.52 6.89
CA SER A 344 2.81 -11.54 6.36
C SER A 344 2.88 -11.09 4.90
N PHE A 345 1.99 -11.64 4.07
CA PHE A 345 2.11 -11.54 2.61
C PHE A 345 1.11 -10.56 1.98
N ASN A 346 0.03 -10.20 2.66
CA ASN A 346 -0.99 -9.32 2.09
C ASN A 346 -0.70 -7.84 2.40
N ILE A 347 -0.43 -7.06 1.35
CA ILE A 347 -0.07 -5.63 1.49
C ILE A 347 -1.26 -4.81 1.99
N ASP A 348 -2.48 -5.11 1.55
CA ASP A 348 -3.68 -4.35 1.92
C ASP A 348 -4.07 -4.61 3.37
N VAL A 349 -4.03 -5.87 3.82
CA VAL A 349 -4.24 -6.23 5.24
C VAL A 349 -3.21 -5.52 6.12
N ARG A 350 -1.91 -5.55 5.77
CA ARG A 350 -0.87 -4.83 6.53
C ARG A 350 -1.08 -3.32 6.56
N ARG A 351 -1.54 -2.72 5.46
CA ARG A 351 -1.85 -1.28 5.41
C ARG A 351 -2.94 -0.94 6.43
N ILE A 352 -3.99 -1.75 6.52
CA ILE A 352 -5.09 -1.54 7.46
C ILE A 352 -4.63 -1.77 8.91
N VAL A 353 -3.83 -2.81 9.19
CA VAL A 353 -3.24 -3.00 10.53
C VAL A 353 -2.46 -1.76 10.96
N ARG A 354 -1.64 -1.18 10.08
CA ARG A 354 -0.91 0.07 10.39
C ARG A 354 -1.84 1.26 10.62
N GLN A 355 -2.98 1.33 9.94
CA GLN A 355 -3.96 2.38 10.16
C GLN A 355 -4.68 2.22 11.50
N LEU A 356 -5.08 0.99 11.86
CA LEU A 356 -5.76 0.68 13.11
C LEU A 356 -4.87 0.91 14.33
N PHE A 357 -3.64 0.41 14.30
CA PHE A 357 -2.74 0.42 15.46
C PHE A 357 -1.68 1.51 15.43
N GLY A 358 -1.52 2.22 14.31
CA GLY A 358 -0.60 3.35 14.21
C GLY A 358 -0.75 4.36 15.36
N PRO A 359 -1.98 4.78 15.72
CA PRO A 359 -2.21 5.67 16.86
C PRO A 359 -1.85 5.05 18.22
N PHE A 360 -2.08 3.75 18.41
CA PHE A 360 -1.82 3.06 19.68
C PHE A 360 -0.32 2.85 19.93
N PHE A 361 0.45 2.47 18.91
CA PHE A 361 1.90 2.36 19.00
C PHE A 361 2.59 3.72 19.22
N LEU A 362 1.95 4.82 18.83
CA LEU A 362 2.39 6.17 19.17
C LEU A 362 2.10 6.54 20.63
N SER A 363 1.11 5.91 21.27
CA SER A 363 0.70 6.20 22.66
C SER A 363 1.53 5.51 23.75
N PHE A 364 2.29 4.46 23.43
CA PHE A 364 3.11 3.72 24.41
C PHE A 364 4.52 4.32 24.67
N ARG A 365 4.83 5.48 24.08
CA ARG A 365 6.03 6.26 24.47
C ARG A 365 5.72 7.16 25.68
N CYS A 366 5.87 6.57 26.87
CA CYS A 366 5.99 7.13 28.23
C CYS A 366 4.98 8.19 28.75
N PRO A 367 4.20 7.85 29.81
CA PRO A 367 3.60 8.80 30.74
C PRO A 367 4.45 8.89 32.03
N PHE A 368 5.10 10.01 32.28
CA PHE A 368 5.60 10.32 33.63
C PHE A 368 5.32 11.79 33.98
N SER A 369 4.90 11.97 35.24
CA SER A 369 4.52 13.21 35.93
C SER A 369 3.04 13.59 35.81
N ALA A 370 2.25 12.93 36.66
CA ALA A 370 1.09 13.52 37.31
C ALA A 370 1.58 14.52 38.38
N ALA A 371 1.14 15.77 38.29
CA ALA A 371 1.04 16.70 39.43
C ALA A 371 0.13 17.89 39.06
N ASP A 372 -0.82 18.13 39.96
CA ASP A 372 -1.53 19.38 40.29
C ASP A 372 -2.82 19.84 39.56
N ARG A 373 -3.92 19.55 40.28
CA ARG A 373 -4.96 20.46 40.85
C ARG A 373 -6.20 20.92 40.03
N LEU A 374 -7.35 20.39 40.49
CA LEU A 374 -8.67 21.01 40.85
C LEU A 374 -8.66 22.55 40.97
N ALA A 375 -9.67 23.39 40.69
CA ALA A 375 -11.13 23.36 40.40
C ALA A 375 -11.53 24.78 39.84
N PRO A 376 -12.79 25.28 39.81
CA PRO A 376 -14.13 24.66 39.76
C PRO A 376 -15.01 25.17 38.58
N ALA A 377 -16.17 24.53 38.42
CA ALA A 377 -17.22 24.90 37.47
C ALA A 377 -18.08 26.09 37.95
N GLY A 378 -18.54 26.90 37.00
CA GLY A 378 -19.54 27.93 37.25
C GLY A 378 -20.10 28.57 35.97
N VAL A 379 -21.40 28.31 35.75
CA VAL A 379 -22.41 29.14 35.07
C VAL A 379 -22.50 29.13 33.54
N VAL A 380 -23.69 28.74 33.08
CA VAL A 380 -24.21 28.70 31.71
C VAL A 380 -24.51 30.13 31.23
N GLN A 381 -23.93 30.52 30.09
CA GLN A 381 -24.48 31.55 29.21
C GLN A 381 -24.23 31.18 27.74
N VAL A 382 -25.29 31.32 26.94
CA VAL A 382 -25.32 31.15 25.49
C VAL A 382 -24.55 32.29 24.82
N ARG A 383 -23.44 32.02 24.11
CA ARG A 383 -22.84 32.91 23.09
C ARG A 383 -21.72 32.22 22.27
N HIS A 384 -21.76 32.48 20.95
CA HIS A 384 -20.73 32.39 19.90
C HIS A 384 -19.67 31.27 19.92
N LEU A 385 -19.48 30.65 18.75
CA LEU A 385 -18.39 29.70 18.44
C LEU A 385 -17.03 30.19 18.98
N PRO A 386 -16.28 29.37 19.73
CA PRO A 386 -14.96 29.75 20.20
C PRO A 386 -13.91 29.60 19.09
N PRO A 387 -12.84 30.42 19.08
CA PRO A 387 -11.68 30.15 18.26
C PRO A 387 -11.00 28.87 18.76
N ALA A 388 -10.49 28.07 17.83
CA ALA A 388 -9.79 26.81 18.09
C ALA A 388 -8.77 26.95 19.23
N ARG A 389 -9.03 26.31 20.38
CA ARG A 389 -8.11 26.32 21.53
C ARG A 389 -6.90 25.43 21.23
N PHE A 390 -5.74 26.06 21.11
CA PHE A 390 -4.44 25.40 21.07
C PHE A 390 -4.10 24.74 22.42
N VAL A 391 -4.03 23.41 22.46
CA VAL A 391 -3.58 22.62 23.63
C VAL A 391 -2.05 22.35 23.59
N ALA A 392 -1.32 22.96 22.65
CA ALA A 392 0.11 22.68 22.40
C ALA A 392 1.12 23.41 23.31
N ALA A 393 0.69 24.34 24.18
CA ALA A 393 1.60 25.27 24.87
C ALA A 393 2.55 24.62 25.90
N ARG A 394 2.20 23.47 26.48
CA ARG A 394 2.94 22.88 27.61
C ARG A 394 4.14 22.02 27.19
N HIS A 395 4.03 21.31 26.07
CA HIS A 395 5.12 20.49 25.52
C HIS A 395 6.14 21.35 24.77
N HIS A 396 5.65 22.39 24.08
CA HIS A 396 6.48 23.38 23.42
C HIS A 396 7.42 24.08 24.41
N ARG A 397 6.94 24.49 25.60
CA ARG A 397 7.79 25.11 26.65
C ARG A 397 8.95 24.23 27.14
N LYS A 398 8.76 22.92 27.31
CA LYS A 398 9.84 22.03 27.80
C LYS A 398 10.91 21.80 26.73
N ILE A 399 10.50 21.65 25.47
CA ILE A 399 11.40 21.49 24.33
C ILE A 399 12.14 22.81 24.06
N VAL A 400 11.44 23.95 24.06
CA VAL A 400 12.02 25.30 23.96
C VAL A 400 13.05 25.51 25.07
N LYS A 401 12.71 25.19 26.32
CA LYS A 401 13.63 25.36 27.46
C LYS A 401 14.86 24.45 27.38
N SER A 402 14.68 23.17 27.02
CA SER A 402 15.80 22.23 26.83
C SER A 402 16.72 22.61 25.66
N LEU A 403 16.19 23.27 24.63
CA LEU A 403 16.95 23.73 23.48
C LEU A 403 17.63 25.08 23.73
N GLN A 404 16.99 25.97 24.49
CA GLN A 404 17.60 27.19 25.03
C GLN A 404 18.77 26.87 25.98
N GLU A 405 18.63 25.87 26.84
CA GLU A 405 19.70 25.36 27.71
C GLU A 405 20.88 24.78 26.92
N LYS A 406 20.66 24.36 25.65
CA LYS A 406 21.69 23.90 24.71
C LYS A 406 22.20 25.00 23.76
N GLY A 407 21.88 26.27 24.03
CA GLY A 407 22.29 27.42 23.20
C GLY A 407 21.64 27.48 21.82
N LYS A 408 20.54 26.73 21.59
CA LYS A 408 19.81 26.74 20.33
C LYS A 408 18.59 27.66 20.41
N VAL A 409 18.42 28.50 19.40
CA VAL A 409 17.29 29.43 19.29
C VAL A 409 16.31 28.89 18.25
N LEU A 410 15.01 29.07 18.51
CA LEU A 410 13.96 28.72 17.57
C LEU A 410 14.10 29.65 16.37
N ASP A 411 14.29 29.11 15.18
CA ASP A 411 14.21 29.89 13.94
C ASP A 411 12.74 30.31 13.74
N LEU A 412 12.38 31.44 14.35
CA LEU A 412 11.03 32.01 14.36
C LEU A 412 10.53 32.26 12.94
N VAL A 413 11.40 32.71 12.05
CA VAL A 413 11.07 32.96 10.63
C VAL A 413 10.73 31.63 9.94
N ARG A 414 11.50 30.57 10.19
CA ARG A 414 11.21 29.24 9.63
C ARG A 414 9.94 28.63 10.21
N TYR A 415 9.67 28.82 11.49
CA TYR A 415 8.43 28.39 12.13
C TYR A 415 7.21 29.15 11.58
N GLU A 416 7.31 30.47 11.44
CA GLU A 416 6.29 31.35 10.87
C GLU A 416 6.02 31.05 9.40
N ASN A 417 7.06 30.84 8.58
CA ASN A 417 6.91 30.45 7.18
C ASN A 417 6.21 29.10 7.02
N LYS A 418 6.54 28.11 7.87
CA LYS A 418 5.89 26.79 7.85
C LYS A 418 4.43 26.90 8.30
N LEU A 419 4.14 27.71 9.32
CA LEU A 419 2.77 28.03 9.76
C LEU A 419 1.96 28.74 8.66
N SER A 420 2.55 29.73 7.99
CA SER A 420 1.94 30.46 6.88
C SER A 420 1.64 29.53 5.70
N HIS A 421 2.57 28.63 5.36
CA HIS A 421 2.33 27.60 4.34
C HIS A 421 1.15 26.69 4.71
N TYR A 422 1.10 26.17 5.94
CA TYR A 422 -0.03 25.33 6.38
C TYR A 422 -1.36 26.09 6.38
N LYS A 423 -1.35 27.36 6.79
CA LYS A 423 -2.53 28.24 6.72
C LYS A 423 -3.03 28.36 5.29
N ASN A 424 -2.14 28.67 4.34
CA ASN A 424 -2.49 28.80 2.92
C ASN A 424 -3.02 27.49 2.32
N VAL A 425 -2.46 26.34 2.71
CA VAL A 425 -2.96 25.01 2.29
C VAL A 425 -4.38 24.77 2.81
N LEU A 426 -4.65 25.09 4.08
CA LEU A 426 -5.98 24.92 4.68
C LEU A 426 -7.02 25.86 4.07
N GLU A 427 -6.67 27.13 3.84
CA GLU A 427 -7.52 28.09 3.15
C GLU A 427 -7.85 27.63 1.72
N ASN A 428 -6.86 27.12 0.97
CA ASN A 428 -7.09 26.55 -0.36
C ASN A 428 -8.04 25.33 -0.34
N ILE A 429 -7.90 24.43 0.64
CA ILE A 429 -8.78 23.27 0.78
C ILE A 429 -10.22 23.71 1.09
N GLU A 430 -10.40 24.65 2.02
CA GLU A 430 -11.72 25.18 2.37
C GLU A 430 -12.42 25.79 1.15
N ILE A 431 -11.67 26.53 0.33
CA ILE A 431 -12.20 27.20 -0.85
C ILE A 431 -12.56 26.20 -1.96
N GLN A 432 -11.70 25.21 -2.21
CA GLN A 432 -12.03 24.13 -3.16
C GLN A 432 -13.30 23.37 -2.77
N LEU A 433 -13.51 23.18 -1.46
CA LEU A 433 -14.73 22.56 -0.95
C LEU A 433 -15.95 23.46 -1.15
N LYS A 434 -15.85 24.77 -0.87
CA LYS A 434 -16.92 25.74 -1.15
C LYS A 434 -17.29 25.80 -2.62
N GLN A 435 -16.31 25.82 -3.52
CA GLN A 435 -16.55 25.81 -4.97
C GLN A 435 -17.23 24.53 -5.44
N LYS A 436 -16.83 23.36 -4.92
CA LYS A 436 -17.52 22.10 -5.21
C LYS A 436 -18.95 22.11 -4.67
N LEU A 437 -19.17 22.68 -3.49
CA LEU A 437 -20.49 22.82 -2.89
C LEU A 437 -21.39 23.75 -3.72
N GLU A 438 -20.84 24.85 -4.22
CA GLU A 438 -21.55 25.84 -5.05
C GLU A 438 -21.82 25.32 -6.46
N PHE A 439 -20.88 24.59 -7.06
CA PHE A 439 -21.09 23.84 -8.29
C PHE A 439 -22.21 22.81 -8.14
N LEU A 440 -22.24 22.07 -7.02
CA LEU A 440 -23.33 21.16 -6.71
C LEU A 440 -24.65 21.95 -6.60
N LYS A 441 -24.73 23.03 -5.83
CA LYS A 441 -25.94 23.88 -5.72
C LYS A 441 -26.43 24.40 -7.07
N ASN A 442 -25.54 24.89 -7.92
CA ASN A 442 -25.90 25.49 -9.22
C ASN A 442 -26.22 24.47 -10.30
N SER A 443 -25.68 23.25 -10.20
CA SER A 443 -26.05 22.13 -11.08
C SER A 443 -27.42 21.52 -10.74
N CYS A 444 -28.05 21.98 -9.65
CA CYS A 444 -29.32 21.47 -9.13
C CYS A 444 -30.51 22.38 -9.46
N ASN A 445 -30.66 22.81 -10.72
CA ASN A 445 -31.87 23.49 -11.17
C ASN A 445 -32.97 22.50 -11.66
N GLU A 446 -34.03 22.47 -10.85
CA GLU A 446 -35.46 22.34 -11.11
C GLU A 446 -36.19 21.04 -11.50
N ASN A 447 -35.58 19.87 -11.75
CA ASN A 447 -36.41 18.67 -12.05
C ASN A 447 -36.03 17.33 -11.39
N SER A 448 -35.16 17.32 -10.37
CA SER A 448 -34.68 16.07 -9.76
C SER A 448 -34.87 15.99 -8.24
N ILE A 449 -36.03 16.42 -7.73
CA ILE A 449 -36.30 16.49 -6.27
C ILE A 449 -36.33 15.11 -5.57
N ASN A 450 -36.49 13.98 -6.27
CA ASN A 450 -36.62 12.66 -5.63
C ASN A 450 -35.30 11.92 -5.31
N ILE A 451 -34.11 12.50 -5.59
CA ILE A 451 -32.80 11.87 -5.30
C ILE A 451 -32.15 12.45 -4.02
N TYR A 452 -32.82 13.38 -3.33
CA TYR A 452 -32.17 14.23 -2.31
C TYR A 452 -32.15 13.71 -0.88
N GLY A 453 -32.88 12.63 -0.55
CA GLY A 453 -32.82 12.04 0.79
C GLY A 453 -31.44 11.51 1.17
N ASP A 454 -30.69 10.97 0.18
CA ASP A 454 -29.44 10.26 0.44
C ASP A 454 -28.19 11.16 0.47
N HIS A 455 -28.28 12.39 -0.06
CA HIS A 455 -27.12 13.28 -0.20
C HIS A 455 -27.00 14.36 0.88
N LEU A 456 -28.08 14.70 1.60
CA LEU A 456 -28.06 15.63 2.73
C LEU A 456 -27.12 15.13 3.86
N HIS A 457 -27.16 13.83 4.15
CA HIS A 457 -26.26 13.22 5.14
C HIS A 457 -24.78 13.28 4.72
N ILE A 458 -24.47 13.31 3.42
CA ILE A 458 -23.09 13.45 2.93
C ILE A 458 -22.60 14.88 3.13
N LEU A 459 -23.45 15.88 2.90
CA LEU A 459 -23.12 17.29 3.12
C LEU A 459 -22.93 17.58 4.62
N ASP A 460 -23.84 17.11 5.47
CA ASP A 460 -23.73 17.24 6.93
C ASP A 460 -22.50 16.49 7.46
N SER A 461 -22.16 15.33 6.88
CA SER A 461 -20.95 14.58 7.23
C SER A 461 -19.68 15.31 6.81
N ILE A 462 -19.65 15.96 5.65
CA ILE A 462 -18.50 16.76 5.21
C ILE A 462 -18.32 17.98 6.13
N GLU A 463 -19.40 18.70 6.46
CA GLU A 463 -19.36 19.87 7.34
C GLU A 463 -18.98 19.49 8.79
N LEU A 464 -19.50 18.36 9.27
CA LEU A 464 -19.14 17.78 10.56
C LEU A 464 -17.68 17.26 10.57
N ASN A 465 -17.17 16.71 9.48
CA ASN A 465 -15.78 16.27 9.39
C ASN A 465 -14.82 17.45 9.27
N LEU A 466 -15.20 18.52 8.55
CA LEU A 466 -14.43 19.76 8.46
C LEU A 466 -14.33 20.46 9.81
N SER A 467 -15.43 20.56 10.56
CA SER A 467 -15.41 21.10 11.93
C SER A 467 -14.61 20.24 12.92
N LYS A 468 -14.34 18.97 12.58
CA LYS A 468 -13.48 18.05 13.34
C LYS A 468 -12.03 18.02 12.89
N VAL A 469 -11.64 18.72 11.81
CA VAL A 469 -10.24 18.81 11.39
C VAL A 469 -9.44 19.60 12.44
N GLN A 470 -8.92 18.89 13.43
CA GLN A 470 -7.86 19.40 14.29
C GLN A 470 -6.53 19.16 13.60
N VAL A 471 -5.83 20.25 13.28
CA VAL A 471 -4.44 20.19 12.78
C VAL A 471 -3.54 19.69 13.92
N LYS A 472 -3.38 18.36 14.01
CA LYS A 472 -2.39 17.74 14.88
C LYS A 472 -1.07 17.68 14.12
N PHE A 473 -0.12 18.52 14.51
CA PHE A 473 1.28 18.38 14.10
C PHE A 473 1.78 16.98 14.51
N MET A 474 2.18 16.16 13.53
CA MET A 474 2.71 14.83 13.80
C MET A 474 4.11 14.90 14.38
N GLU A 475 4.43 14.01 15.32
CA GLU A 475 5.72 13.97 16.02
C GLU A 475 6.91 13.68 15.09
N ARG A 476 6.68 13.15 13.86
CA ARG A 476 7.71 13.06 12.82
C ARG A 476 8.25 14.43 12.38
N ASP A 477 7.42 15.48 12.40
CA ASP A 477 7.87 16.86 12.17
C ASP A 477 8.74 17.39 13.32
N ILE A 478 8.66 16.79 14.51
CA ILE A 478 9.41 17.20 15.71
C ILE A 478 10.79 16.55 15.75
N THR A 479 10.97 15.32 15.25
CA THR A 479 12.32 14.79 14.98
C THR A 479 13.06 15.58 13.91
N ASN A 480 12.33 16.12 12.92
CA ASN A 480 12.86 17.12 11.98
C ASN A 480 13.00 18.52 12.63
N ALA A 481 12.40 18.76 13.80
CA ALA A 481 12.58 20.03 14.50
C ALA A 481 14.01 20.23 14.98
N ALA A 482 14.84 19.19 15.15
CA ALA A 482 16.28 19.40 15.35
C ALA A 482 16.94 20.26 14.23
N GLN A 483 16.33 20.33 13.04
CA GLN A 483 16.72 21.24 11.97
C GLN A 483 16.19 22.67 12.15
N LEU A 484 15.04 22.88 12.81
CA LEU A 484 14.41 24.18 13.13
C LEU A 484 15.14 24.98 14.23
N TRP A 485 16.13 24.37 14.90
CA TRP A 485 16.85 24.97 16.01
C TRP A 485 18.33 25.11 15.66
N THR A 486 18.77 26.35 15.44
CA THR A 486 20.16 26.69 15.11
C THR A 486 20.85 27.27 16.35
N LEU A 487 22.18 27.13 16.44
CA LEU A 487 22.98 28.03 17.27
C LEU A 487 22.70 29.46 16.78
N ASP A 488 22.58 30.42 17.69
CA ASP A 488 22.15 31.80 17.43
C ASP A 488 23.20 32.63 16.66
N LYS A 489 23.55 32.16 15.47
CA LYS A 489 24.05 32.97 14.38
C LYS A 489 23.02 32.71 13.28
N ARG A 490 22.18 33.70 12.92
CA ARG A 490 21.39 33.58 11.69
C ARG A 490 22.40 33.17 10.60
N PRO A 491 22.27 31.97 10.02
CA PRO A 491 23.28 31.53 9.09
C PRO A 491 23.29 32.54 7.95
N ILE A 492 24.46 33.11 7.68
CA ILE A 492 24.61 34.15 6.66
C ILE A 492 24.15 33.51 5.34
N VAL A 493 23.10 34.07 4.75
CA VAL A 493 22.60 33.61 3.45
C VAL A 493 23.67 33.99 2.42
N LEU A 494 24.30 32.99 1.83
CA LEU A 494 25.32 33.22 0.79
C LEU A 494 24.67 33.43 -0.57
N GLN A 495 23.60 32.69 -0.85
CA GLN A 495 22.98 32.67 -2.16
C GLN A 495 21.56 32.12 -2.06
N SER A 496 20.62 32.77 -2.75
CA SER A 496 19.24 32.31 -2.90
C SER A 496 18.99 31.92 -4.36
N LEU A 497 18.38 30.74 -4.54
CA LEU A 497 17.92 30.22 -5.82
C LEU A 497 16.39 30.26 -5.85
N TRP A 498 15.84 31.13 -6.68
CA TRP A 498 14.40 31.28 -6.88
C TRP A 498 13.99 30.50 -8.12
N VAL A 499 13.08 29.54 -7.98
CA VAL A 499 12.59 28.69 -9.07
C VAL A 499 11.14 29.02 -9.32
N ILE A 500 10.84 29.43 -10.55
CA ILE A 500 9.54 29.95 -10.95
C ILE A 500 8.99 29.06 -12.05
N ARG A 501 7.78 28.53 -11.86
CA ARG A 501 7.06 27.87 -12.96
C ARG A 501 6.47 28.95 -13.87
N HIS A 502 6.56 28.77 -15.19
CA HIS A 502 5.96 29.68 -16.15
C HIS A 502 4.46 29.94 -15.88
N GLY A 503 3.96 31.07 -16.38
CA GLY A 503 2.57 31.45 -16.19
C GLY A 503 1.54 30.71 -17.04
N HIS A 504 0.27 31.07 -16.84
CA HIS A 504 -0.88 30.45 -17.49
C HIS A 504 -0.78 30.46 -19.02
N ARG A 505 -0.91 29.30 -19.65
CA ARG A 505 -0.73 29.10 -21.10
C ARG A 505 -2.01 29.42 -21.87
N LEU A 506 -1.89 29.71 -23.16
CA LEU A 506 -3.04 30.03 -24.01
C LEU A 506 -4.01 28.84 -24.19
N ASP A 507 -3.49 27.62 -24.24
CA ASP A 507 -4.29 26.38 -24.34
C ASP A 507 -5.05 26.01 -23.06
N ASN A 508 -4.76 26.69 -21.95
CA ASN A 508 -5.62 26.62 -20.77
C ASN A 508 -7.00 27.26 -21.05
N ILE A 509 -7.08 28.24 -21.95
CA ILE A 509 -8.32 28.91 -22.35
C ILE A 509 -8.89 28.24 -23.60
N ASP A 510 -8.08 28.08 -24.64
CA ASP A 510 -8.49 27.48 -25.90
C ASP A 510 -7.88 26.09 -26.08
N LYS A 511 -8.64 25.06 -25.70
CA LYS A 511 -8.23 23.66 -25.85
C LYS A 511 -8.09 23.21 -27.31
N LYS A 512 -8.56 24.01 -28.28
CA LYS A 512 -8.47 23.69 -29.73
C LYS A 512 -7.18 24.19 -30.36
N LEU A 513 -6.35 24.95 -29.64
CA LEU A 513 -5.12 25.56 -30.16
C LEU A 513 -3.97 24.57 -30.44
N CYS A 514 -4.22 23.25 -30.44
CA CYS A 514 -3.26 22.25 -30.85
C CYS A 514 -3.03 22.34 -32.37
N THR A 515 -2.12 23.20 -32.80
CA THR A 515 -1.76 23.41 -34.21
C THR A 515 -0.98 22.22 -34.78
N GLU A 516 -0.95 22.11 -36.12
CA GLU A 516 -0.24 21.03 -36.83
C GLU A 516 1.30 21.21 -36.80
N ASP A 517 1.80 22.41 -36.49
CA ASP A 517 3.23 22.71 -36.33
C ASP A 517 3.79 22.16 -35.00
N GLU A 518 4.80 21.30 -35.07
CA GLU A 518 5.46 20.68 -33.92
C GLU A 518 6.04 21.72 -32.94
N LEU A 519 6.58 22.83 -33.45
CA LEU A 519 7.14 23.91 -32.61
C LEU A 519 6.04 24.65 -31.84
N ALA A 520 4.95 24.99 -32.53
CA ALA A 520 3.81 25.67 -31.93
C ALA A 520 3.05 24.78 -30.93
N ARG A 521 3.12 23.45 -31.09
CA ARG A 521 2.52 22.47 -30.18
C ARG A 521 3.22 22.42 -28.81
N ASP A 522 4.55 22.44 -28.81
CA ASP A 522 5.35 22.35 -27.58
C ASP A 522 5.58 23.73 -26.93
N ASP A 523 5.67 24.80 -27.73
CA ASP A 523 5.89 26.17 -27.26
C ASP A 523 4.64 27.06 -27.27
N ILE A 524 3.57 26.56 -26.63
CA ILE A 524 2.34 27.33 -26.47
C ILE A 524 2.63 28.60 -25.65
N PRO A 525 2.26 29.80 -26.16
CA PRO A 525 2.56 31.07 -25.49
C PRO A 525 1.73 31.25 -24.22
N LEU A 526 2.09 32.27 -23.43
CA LEU A 526 1.26 32.73 -22.31
C LEU A 526 -0.09 33.25 -22.82
N SER A 527 -1.14 32.96 -22.06
CA SER A 527 -2.44 33.61 -22.17
C SER A 527 -2.41 35.06 -21.65
N PRO A 528 -3.46 35.86 -21.86
CA PRO A 528 -3.59 37.17 -21.22
C PRO A 528 -3.41 37.11 -19.70
N LEU A 529 -4.01 36.11 -19.05
CA LEU A 529 -3.82 35.88 -17.61
C LEU A 529 -2.36 35.54 -17.28
N GLY A 530 -1.69 34.71 -18.08
CA GLY A 530 -0.28 34.37 -17.85
C GLY A 530 0.64 35.58 -17.96
N ILE A 531 0.33 36.51 -18.87
CA ILE A 531 1.04 37.80 -18.98
C ILE A 531 0.82 38.63 -17.71
N GLN A 532 -0.42 38.75 -17.24
CA GLN A 532 -0.73 39.44 -15.99
C GLN A 532 0.00 38.81 -14.80
N GLN A 533 -0.04 37.49 -14.65
CA GLN A 533 0.67 36.78 -13.59
C GLN A 533 2.19 37.06 -13.63
N SER A 534 2.79 37.16 -14.82
CA SER A 534 4.20 37.51 -14.95
C SER A 534 4.52 38.95 -14.49
N GLN A 535 3.58 39.88 -14.64
CA GLN A 535 3.73 41.26 -14.14
C GLN A 535 3.54 41.34 -12.62
N GLU A 536 2.59 40.58 -12.07
CA GLU A 536 2.39 40.42 -10.63
C GLU A 536 3.62 39.81 -9.95
N LEU A 537 4.25 38.85 -10.62
CA LEU A 537 5.53 38.30 -10.23
C LEU A 537 6.64 39.37 -10.23
N GLY A 538 6.68 40.27 -11.20
CA GLY A 538 7.61 41.40 -11.19
C GLY A 538 7.42 42.32 -9.97
N LYS A 539 6.17 42.63 -9.61
CA LYS A 539 5.86 43.39 -8.38
C LYS A 539 6.34 42.68 -7.11
N ARG A 540 6.19 41.35 -7.04
CA ARG A 540 6.69 40.55 -5.91
C ARG A 540 8.21 40.68 -5.76
N PHE A 541 8.94 40.75 -6.86
CA PHE A 541 10.39 40.82 -6.89
C PHE A 541 10.93 42.26 -6.89
N GLU A 542 10.09 43.30 -6.78
CA GLU A 542 10.53 44.71 -6.84
C GLU A 542 11.56 45.05 -5.75
N ASN A 543 11.46 44.40 -4.59
CA ASN A 543 12.38 44.60 -3.46
C ASN A 543 13.50 43.53 -3.37
N VAL A 544 13.66 42.70 -4.40
CA VAL A 544 14.68 41.65 -4.45
C VAL A 544 15.74 42.03 -5.47
N THR A 545 16.98 42.23 -5.02
CA THR A 545 18.11 42.56 -5.91
C THR A 545 18.56 41.34 -6.71
N ILE A 546 17.89 41.08 -7.84
CA ILE A 546 18.21 39.95 -8.71
C ILE A 546 19.60 40.13 -9.30
N SER A 547 20.48 39.14 -9.10
CA SER A 547 21.84 39.18 -9.64
C SER A 547 21.93 38.54 -11.03
N LYS A 548 21.20 37.44 -11.24
CA LYS A 548 21.19 36.66 -12.49
C LYS A 548 19.82 36.07 -12.76
N VAL A 549 19.42 36.03 -14.04
CA VAL A 549 18.20 35.37 -14.50
C VAL A 549 18.55 34.33 -15.55
N PHE A 550 18.07 33.11 -15.34
CA PHE A 550 18.11 32.03 -16.32
C PHE A 550 16.68 31.63 -16.68
N SER A 551 16.44 31.33 -17.95
CA SER A 551 15.15 30.83 -18.40
C SER A 551 15.32 29.61 -19.28
N SER A 552 14.36 28.71 -19.16
CA SER A 552 14.04 27.73 -20.19
C SER A 552 13.84 28.42 -21.55
N PRO A 553 14.23 27.80 -22.68
CA PRO A 553 14.11 28.38 -24.01
C PRO A 553 12.68 28.53 -24.53
N PHE A 554 11.69 27.90 -23.87
CA PHE A 554 10.28 28.06 -24.22
C PHE A 554 9.82 29.51 -24.07
N SER A 555 9.18 30.06 -25.11
CA SER A 555 8.73 31.45 -25.15
C SER A 555 7.81 31.81 -23.98
N ARG A 556 7.00 30.86 -23.47
CA ARG A 556 6.19 31.08 -22.25
C ARG A 556 7.03 31.32 -21.00
N SER A 557 8.15 30.61 -20.86
CA SER A 557 9.09 30.80 -19.76
C SER A 557 9.85 32.10 -19.92
N VAL A 558 10.35 32.38 -21.13
CA VAL A 558 11.07 33.63 -21.43
C VAL A 558 10.18 34.85 -21.18
N LYS A 559 8.92 34.83 -21.63
CA LYS A 559 7.95 35.91 -21.34
C LYS A 559 7.67 36.05 -19.84
N THR A 560 7.62 34.95 -19.10
CA THR A 560 7.45 34.99 -17.64
C THR A 560 8.65 35.71 -16.98
N ALA A 561 9.88 35.39 -17.41
CA ALA A 561 11.09 36.06 -16.94
C ALA A 561 11.16 37.54 -17.33
N ILE A 562 10.68 37.91 -18.52
CA ILE A 562 10.57 39.31 -18.96
C ILE A 562 9.58 40.08 -18.08
N GLY A 563 8.41 39.50 -17.78
CA GLY A 563 7.43 40.10 -16.88
C GLY A 563 7.98 40.33 -15.47
N LEU A 564 8.75 39.36 -14.97
CA LEU A 564 9.46 39.47 -13.69
C LEU A 564 10.44 40.65 -13.64
N LEU A 565 11.08 40.99 -14.76
CA LEU A 565 11.99 42.15 -14.86
C LEU A 565 11.27 43.49 -15.10
N GLY A 566 9.92 43.53 -15.09
CA GLY A 566 9.14 44.74 -15.36
C GLY A 566 8.85 44.99 -16.85
N GLY A 567 9.07 44.00 -17.71
CA GLY A 567 8.92 44.15 -19.16
C GLY A 567 10.11 44.85 -19.82
N ALA A 568 10.02 45.05 -21.14
CA ALA A 568 11.10 45.69 -21.91
C ALA A 568 11.30 47.18 -21.57
N GLU A 569 10.28 47.82 -20.99
CA GLU A 569 10.23 49.28 -20.84
C GLU A 569 10.61 49.80 -19.45
N THR A 570 10.77 48.94 -18.42
CA THR A 570 11.08 49.43 -17.05
C THR A 570 12.25 48.76 -16.32
N LYS A 571 12.89 49.60 -15.50
CA LYS A 571 13.79 49.42 -14.33
C LYS A 571 15.01 48.48 -14.33
N SER A 572 15.28 47.62 -15.30
CA SER A 572 16.57 46.88 -15.27
C SER A 572 17.15 46.51 -16.64
N HIS A 573 17.50 47.52 -17.44
CA HIS A 573 18.34 47.33 -18.64
C HIS A 573 19.72 46.71 -18.32
N ALA A 574 20.08 46.58 -17.05
CA ALA A 574 21.34 46.02 -16.59
C ALA A 574 21.35 44.48 -16.54
N ILE A 575 20.19 43.81 -16.45
CA ILE A 575 20.13 42.35 -16.26
C ILE A 575 19.55 41.70 -17.50
N SER A 576 20.37 40.91 -18.18
CA SER A 576 19.97 40.10 -19.32
C SER A 576 19.55 38.69 -18.89
N ILE A 577 18.68 38.06 -19.69
CA ILE A 577 18.16 36.71 -19.47
C ILE A 577 19.09 35.71 -20.19
N ASN A 578 19.71 34.81 -19.41
CA ASN A 578 20.49 33.70 -19.94
C ASN A 578 19.57 32.53 -20.30
N ILE A 579 19.61 32.07 -21.55
CA ILE A 579 18.76 30.96 -22.00
C ILE A 579 19.48 29.64 -21.79
N GLU A 580 18.98 28.79 -20.90
CA GLU A 580 19.57 27.49 -20.55
C GLU A 580 18.59 26.35 -20.90
N PRO A 581 18.82 25.63 -22.02
CA PRO A 581 18.06 24.44 -22.42
C PRO A 581 18.00 23.33 -21.37
N GLY A 582 18.97 23.22 -20.45
CA GLY A 582 18.87 22.31 -19.31
C GLY A 582 17.66 22.57 -18.40
N LEU A 583 17.04 23.76 -18.48
CA LEU A 583 15.78 24.12 -17.81
C LEU A 583 14.52 23.81 -18.66
N ALA A 584 14.64 23.07 -19.76
CA ALA A 584 13.54 22.70 -20.66
C ALA A 584 12.41 21.91 -19.95
N GLU A 585 11.21 21.94 -20.53
CA GLU A 585 10.08 21.18 -20.01
C GLU A 585 10.33 19.67 -20.16
N LEU A 586 9.90 18.91 -19.15
CA LEU A 586 9.97 17.46 -19.13
C LEU A 586 8.56 16.88 -19.19
N HIS A 587 8.37 15.88 -20.04
CA HIS A 587 7.20 15.00 -20.03
C HIS A 587 7.42 13.85 -19.04
N VAL A 588 6.31 13.29 -18.54
CA VAL A 588 6.30 12.13 -17.64
C VAL A 588 5.88 10.88 -18.44
N PRO A 589 6.65 9.77 -18.40
CA PRO A 589 7.96 9.60 -17.74
C PRO A 589 9.12 10.29 -18.50
N CYS A 590 10.07 10.86 -17.74
CA CYS A 590 11.28 11.58 -18.15
C CYS A 590 11.57 11.68 -19.66
N SER A 591 11.14 12.77 -20.31
CA SER A 591 11.58 13.13 -21.66
C SER A 591 11.58 14.64 -21.90
N PHE A 592 12.69 15.20 -22.40
CA PHE A 592 12.81 16.61 -22.76
C PHE A 592 11.88 17.01 -23.92
N LEU A 593 11.10 18.08 -23.76
CA LEU A 593 10.44 18.72 -24.90
C LEU A 593 11.43 19.61 -25.63
N LEU A 594 11.59 19.37 -26.94
CA LEU A 594 12.57 20.06 -27.78
C LEU A 594 11.92 21.02 -28.79
N GLY A 595 10.60 21.12 -28.84
CA GLY A 595 9.90 22.11 -29.66
C GLY A 595 9.99 23.52 -29.06
N TYR A 596 11.18 24.07 -28.96
CA TYR A 596 11.46 25.48 -28.65
C TYR A 596 12.44 26.10 -29.66
N TYR A 597 12.45 27.43 -29.72
CA TYR A 597 13.34 28.24 -30.55
C TYR A 597 14.78 28.23 -30.04
N GLU A 598 15.76 28.28 -30.94
CA GLU A 598 17.17 28.44 -30.57
C GLU A 598 17.47 29.89 -30.15
N VAL A 599 18.57 30.10 -29.42
CA VAL A 599 18.96 31.43 -28.89
C VAL A 599 18.96 32.54 -29.95
N PRO A 600 19.51 32.36 -31.17
CA PRO A 600 19.51 33.42 -32.19
C PRO A 600 18.10 33.87 -32.61
N GLU A 601 17.12 32.97 -32.60
CA GLU A 601 15.73 33.28 -32.93
C GLU A 601 15.02 33.95 -31.76
N LEU A 602 15.30 33.48 -30.54
CA LEU A 602 14.78 34.09 -29.32
C LEU A 602 15.29 35.54 -29.16
N VAL A 603 16.56 35.82 -29.45
CA VAL A 603 17.13 37.18 -29.40
C VAL A 603 16.41 38.15 -30.35
N LYS A 604 15.99 37.68 -31.54
CA LYS A 604 15.18 38.48 -32.47
C LYS A 604 13.79 38.79 -31.91
N LYS A 605 13.23 37.88 -31.11
CA LYS A 605 11.88 37.97 -30.54
C LYS A 605 11.84 38.74 -29.21
N PHE A 606 12.93 38.70 -28.44
CA PHE A 606 13.01 39.22 -27.09
C PHE A 606 14.34 39.94 -26.86
N GLN A 607 14.28 41.26 -26.69
CA GLN A 607 15.46 42.13 -26.59
C GLN A 607 16.30 41.94 -25.31
N LEU A 608 15.69 41.41 -24.23
CA LEU A 608 16.36 41.24 -22.93
C LEU A 608 17.24 39.97 -22.85
N ILE A 609 17.31 39.16 -23.91
CA ILE A 609 18.11 37.93 -23.91
C ILE A 609 19.60 38.26 -24.03
N ASN A 610 20.43 37.55 -23.26
CA ASN A 610 21.87 37.62 -23.39
C ASN A 610 22.37 36.78 -24.58
N PRO A 611 22.81 37.38 -25.70
CA PRO A 611 23.31 36.61 -26.84
C PRO A 611 24.69 36.00 -26.59
N LYS A 612 25.41 36.44 -25.55
CA LYS A 612 26.76 35.97 -25.21
C LYS A 612 26.76 34.81 -24.23
N TYR A 613 25.61 34.42 -23.70
CA TYR A 613 25.53 33.28 -22.79
C TYR A 613 25.73 31.97 -23.55
N TRP A 614 26.66 31.14 -23.06
CA TRP A 614 26.91 29.82 -23.60
C TRP A 614 26.23 28.77 -22.72
N PRO A 615 25.16 28.12 -23.19
CA PRO A 615 24.43 27.18 -22.35
C PRO A 615 25.21 25.87 -22.18
N LEU A 616 25.00 25.21 -21.04
CA LEU A 616 25.61 23.90 -20.75
C LEU A 616 25.01 22.82 -21.66
N PHE A 617 23.69 22.86 -21.85
CA PHE A 617 23.01 21.98 -22.79
C PHE A 617 22.50 22.77 -24.00
N ASN A 618 22.48 22.14 -25.16
CA ASN A 618 21.81 22.65 -26.34
C ASN A 618 20.81 21.62 -26.86
N LYS A 619 19.96 22.00 -27.80
CA LYS A 619 18.94 21.10 -28.35
C LYS A 619 19.55 19.81 -28.92
N ARG A 620 20.74 19.88 -29.51
CA ARG A 620 21.45 18.70 -30.05
C ARG A 620 21.92 17.76 -28.94
N THR A 621 22.46 18.27 -27.83
CA THR A 621 22.91 17.42 -26.72
C THR A 621 21.72 16.79 -25.99
N LEU A 622 20.63 17.52 -25.79
CA LEU A 622 19.40 16.96 -25.22
C LEU A 622 18.75 15.92 -26.17
N SER A 623 18.71 16.18 -27.48
CA SER A 623 18.29 15.18 -28.48
C SER A 623 19.15 13.93 -28.44
N ALA A 624 20.48 14.08 -28.30
CA ALA A 624 21.40 12.96 -28.25
C ALA A 624 21.13 12.09 -27.02
N LEU A 625 20.93 12.70 -25.85
CA LEU A 625 20.52 12.00 -24.62
C LEU A 625 19.19 11.26 -24.80
N GLN A 626 18.26 11.80 -25.60
CA GLN A 626 17.01 11.12 -25.95
C GLN A 626 17.16 9.96 -26.94
N SER A 627 18.15 10.03 -27.83
CA SER A 627 18.35 9.04 -28.90
C SER A 627 19.04 7.76 -28.46
N VAL A 628 19.73 7.79 -27.33
CA VAL A 628 20.32 6.60 -26.70
C VAL A 628 19.21 5.92 -25.91
N ASN A 629 18.77 4.74 -26.37
CA ASN A 629 17.69 3.91 -25.82
C ASN A 629 17.22 4.25 -24.39
N GLN A 630 15.94 4.64 -24.27
CA GLN A 630 15.18 4.89 -23.03
C GLN A 630 15.89 5.81 -22.03
N VAL A 631 15.63 7.12 -22.15
CA VAL A 631 15.97 8.10 -21.10
C VAL A 631 15.39 7.61 -19.77
N GLU A 632 16.27 7.22 -18.86
CA GLU A 632 15.89 6.77 -17.53
C GLU A 632 15.62 7.99 -16.62
N GLU A 633 14.95 7.77 -15.50
CA GLU A 633 14.76 8.82 -14.49
C GLU A 633 16.09 9.45 -14.05
N GLU A 634 17.17 8.67 -14.07
CA GLU A 634 18.52 9.10 -13.73
C GLU A 634 19.11 10.08 -14.75
N ASP A 635 18.71 10.02 -16.03
CA ASP A 635 19.18 10.97 -17.04
C ASP A 635 18.56 12.37 -16.84
N CYS A 636 17.26 12.45 -16.51
CA CYS A 636 16.66 13.72 -16.12
C CYS A 636 17.30 14.29 -14.85
N LYS A 637 17.54 13.43 -13.84
CA LYS A 637 18.23 13.86 -12.63
C LYS A 637 19.64 14.34 -12.93
N PHE A 638 20.35 13.68 -13.83
CA PHE A 638 21.68 14.07 -14.26
C PHE A 638 21.66 15.46 -14.92
N VAL A 639 20.79 15.70 -15.90
CA VAL A 639 20.68 17.00 -16.58
C VAL A 639 20.35 18.10 -15.57
N ILE A 640 19.33 17.89 -14.72
CA ILE A 640 18.92 18.87 -13.72
C ILE A 640 20.06 19.15 -12.72
N LYS A 641 20.67 18.10 -12.16
CA LYS A 641 21.76 18.24 -11.20
C LYS A 641 22.92 18.99 -11.84
N LYS A 642 23.33 18.62 -13.05
CA LYS A 642 24.44 19.25 -13.76
C LYS A 642 24.15 20.71 -14.10
N THR A 643 22.95 21.03 -14.60
CA THR A 643 22.52 22.40 -14.91
C THR A 643 22.54 23.29 -13.68
N ILE A 644 21.90 22.87 -12.58
CA ILE A 644 21.84 23.70 -11.37
C ILE A 644 23.23 23.83 -10.73
N SER A 645 23.98 22.74 -10.62
CA SER A 645 25.35 22.76 -10.10
C SER A 645 26.25 23.73 -10.88
N GLN A 646 26.17 23.73 -12.22
CA GLN A 646 26.96 24.62 -13.06
C GLN A 646 26.53 26.08 -12.90
N ILE A 647 25.22 26.36 -12.93
CA ILE A 647 24.69 27.72 -12.73
C ILE A 647 25.17 28.30 -11.40
N LEU A 648 25.11 27.53 -10.31
CA LEU A 648 25.55 27.98 -8.99
C LEU A 648 27.07 28.13 -8.91
N ALA A 649 27.82 27.23 -9.53
CA ALA A 649 29.29 27.25 -9.55
C ALA A 649 29.87 28.39 -10.40
N ASP A 650 29.22 28.77 -11.49
CA ASP A 650 29.65 29.90 -12.33
C ASP A 650 29.26 31.26 -11.73
N ASN A 651 28.31 31.26 -10.80
CA ASN A 651 27.76 32.47 -10.19
C ASN A 651 27.92 32.45 -8.67
N LYS A 652 29.05 31.97 -8.14
CA LYS A 652 29.28 31.83 -6.68
C LYS A 652 29.04 33.11 -5.87
N ASN A 653 29.27 34.27 -6.49
CA ASN A 653 29.15 35.61 -5.89
C ASN A 653 27.78 36.26 -6.12
N ALA A 654 26.87 35.60 -6.84
CA ALA A 654 25.52 36.11 -7.06
C ALA A 654 24.64 35.85 -5.83
N GLU A 655 24.04 36.89 -5.27
CA GLU A 655 23.20 36.76 -4.07
C GLU A 655 21.82 36.14 -4.41
N HIS A 656 21.22 36.56 -5.52
CA HIS A 656 19.90 36.09 -5.94
C HIS A 656 19.93 35.63 -7.40
N ILE A 657 19.77 34.32 -7.61
CA ILE A 657 19.66 33.70 -8.93
C ILE A 657 18.22 33.28 -9.14
N VAL A 658 17.64 33.70 -10.26
CA VAL A 658 16.25 33.38 -10.64
C VAL A 658 16.26 32.41 -11.82
N LEU A 659 15.47 31.34 -11.71
CA LEU A 659 15.23 30.34 -12.75
C LEU A 659 13.75 30.36 -13.15
N SER A 660 13.46 30.64 -14.42
CA SER A 660 12.13 30.44 -15.00
C SER A 660 12.09 29.09 -15.74
N THR A 661 11.18 28.20 -15.34
CA THR A 661 11.11 26.80 -15.80
C THR A 661 9.68 26.22 -15.75
N HIS A 662 9.53 24.90 -15.66
CA HIS A 662 8.30 24.13 -15.81
C HIS A 662 8.00 23.25 -14.60
N GLY A 663 6.75 22.78 -14.49
CA GLY A 663 6.29 22.04 -13.31
C GLY A 663 7.05 20.73 -13.06
N ALA A 664 7.30 19.95 -14.11
CA ALA A 664 8.04 18.69 -13.99
C ALA A 664 9.50 18.91 -13.59
N PHE A 665 10.16 19.94 -14.12
CA PHE A 665 11.52 20.33 -13.71
C PHE A 665 11.56 20.65 -12.22
N THR A 666 10.65 21.49 -11.74
CA THR A 666 10.55 21.85 -10.31
C THR A 666 10.31 20.62 -9.44
N ALA A 667 9.49 19.66 -9.90
CA ALA A 667 9.22 18.43 -9.15
C ALA A 667 10.43 17.50 -9.05
N TYR A 668 11.22 17.35 -10.11
CA TYR A 668 12.49 16.65 -10.05
C TYR A 668 13.50 17.36 -9.15
N LEU A 669 13.56 18.69 -9.20
CA LEU A 669 14.44 19.46 -8.33
C LEU A 669 14.06 19.29 -6.85
N HIS A 670 12.76 19.28 -6.52
CA HIS A 670 12.30 18.90 -5.19
C HIS A 670 12.75 17.49 -4.82
N LYS A 671 12.52 16.49 -5.69
CA LYS A 671 12.92 15.11 -5.43
C LYS A 671 14.43 14.98 -5.17
N ILE A 672 15.26 15.72 -5.91
CA ILE A 672 16.73 15.75 -5.74
C ILE A 672 17.12 16.37 -4.40
N LEU A 673 16.53 17.51 -4.03
CA LEU A 673 16.96 18.29 -2.85
C LEU A 673 16.28 17.89 -1.54
N THR A 674 15.08 17.30 -1.61
CA THR A 674 14.23 17.03 -0.44
C THR A 674 13.86 15.55 -0.31
N GLY A 675 14.06 14.75 -1.36
CA GLY A 675 13.59 13.37 -1.45
C GLY A 675 12.11 13.23 -1.82
N GLU A 676 11.36 14.34 -1.94
CA GLU A 676 9.92 14.33 -2.19
C GLU A 676 9.58 14.93 -3.57
N TRP A 677 8.78 14.20 -4.34
CA TRP A 677 8.26 14.68 -5.61
C TRP A 677 7.06 15.60 -5.39
N THR A 678 7.21 16.89 -5.67
CA THR A 678 6.12 17.87 -5.53
C THR A 678 5.99 18.73 -6.78
N ILE A 679 4.86 18.64 -7.49
CA ILE A 679 4.58 19.49 -8.65
C ILE A 679 3.89 20.77 -8.17
N VAL A 680 4.36 21.92 -8.67
CA VAL A 680 3.86 23.26 -8.27
C VAL A 680 2.93 23.87 -9.30
N GLY A 681 2.05 24.79 -8.89
CA GLY A 681 1.12 25.51 -9.78
C GLY A 681 1.82 26.48 -10.74
N GLN A 682 1.15 26.87 -11.83
CA GLN A 682 1.64 27.88 -12.78
C GLN A 682 1.90 29.21 -12.05
N SER A 683 2.92 29.96 -12.48
CA SER A 683 3.40 31.20 -11.84
C SER A 683 3.82 31.08 -10.38
N SER A 684 3.88 29.88 -9.81
CA SER A 684 4.31 29.72 -8.41
C SER A 684 5.82 29.92 -8.24
N VAL A 685 6.21 30.33 -7.03
CA VAL A 685 7.60 30.56 -6.64
C VAL A 685 8.04 29.55 -5.59
N THR A 686 9.19 28.93 -5.83
CA THR A 686 9.92 28.10 -4.86
C THR A 686 11.25 28.78 -4.55
N LYS A 687 11.65 28.83 -3.29
CA LYS A 687 12.93 29.43 -2.87
C LYS A 687 13.81 28.40 -2.18
N PHE A 688 15.02 28.24 -2.69
CA PHE A 688 16.09 27.51 -2.03
C PHE A 688 17.18 28.50 -1.58
N VAL A 689 17.82 28.20 -0.46
CA VAL A 689 18.85 29.06 0.13
C VAL A 689 20.07 28.22 0.48
N ARG A 690 21.24 28.72 0.10
CA ARG A 690 22.55 28.25 0.54
C ARG A 690 23.00 29.13 1.69
N TYR A 691 23.28 28.49 2.81
CA TYR A 691 23.78 29.13 4.02
C TYR A 691 25.30 29.01 4.11
N TYR A 692 25.94 29.97 4.79
CA TYR A 692 27.34 29.90 5.15
C TYR A 692 27.57 28.74 6.14
N ASP A 693 28.53 27.88 5.82
CA ASP A 693 29.06 26.85 6.71
C ASP A 693 30.49 27.25 7.09
N GLU A 694 30.87 27.16 8.36
CA GLU A 694 32.23 27.48 8.82
C GLU A 694 33.28 26.57 8.13
N ASN A 695 32.86 25.42 7.60
CA ASN A 695 33.70 24.52 6.79
C ASN A 695 33.80 24.90 5.30
N ASP A 696 33.12 25.96 4.84
CA ASP A 696 33.21 26.44 3.45
C ASP A 696 34.48 27.26 3.19
N GLY A 697 35.24 27.55 4.24
CA GLY A 697 36.58 28.12 4.15
C GLY A 697 37.56 27.15 3.50
N GLU A 698 37.98 27.49 2.27
CA GLU A 698 39.36 27.29 1.83
C GLU A 698 39.77 25.92 1.25
N LYS A 699 38.92 25.25 0.45
CA LYS A 699 39.43 24.30 -0.55
C LYS A 699 38.70 24.43 -1.88
N ASP A 700 39.44 24.79 -2.93
CA ASP A 700 39.08 24.56 -4.33
C ASP A 700 39.04 23.04 -4.57
N ASP A 701 37.95 22.42 -4.09
CA ASP A 701 37.67 21.02 -4.34
C ASP A 701 37.17 20.90 -5.78
N ALA A 702 37.85 20.07 -6.59
CA ALA A 702 37.43 19.76 -7.96
C ALA A 702 35.98 19.23 -8.02
N ASN A 703 35.43 18.74 -6.90
CA ASN A 703 34.04 18.29 -6.76
C ASN A 703 33.09 19.35 -6.20
N TYR A 704 33.49 20.63 -6.13
CA TYR A 704 32.66 21.70 -5.56
C TYR A 704 31.28 21.82 -6.24
N ALA A 705 31.23 21.69 -7.57
CA ALA A 705 29.98 21.74 -8.32
C ALA A 705 29.02 20.61 -7.94
N ASP A 706 29.52 19.41 -7.63
CA ASP A 706 28.64 18.28 -7.28
C ASP A 706 28.12 18.37 -5.83
N LYS A 707 28.88 19.01 -4.94
CA LYS A 707 28.54 19.20 -3.52
C LYS A 707 27.69 20.46 -3.23
N ILE A 708 27.66 21.44 -4.14
CA ILE A 708 26.95 22.71 -3.91
C ILE A 708 25.43 22.52 -3.74
N MET A 709 24.87 21.52 -4.42
CA MET A 709 23.44 21.18 -4.37
C MET A 709 23.03 20.70 -2.98
N ASP A 710 23.89 19.91 -2.32
CA ASP A 710 23.61 19.35 -1.00
C ASP A 710 23.54 20.43 0.10
N LYS A 711 24.06 21.64 -0.20
CA LYS A 711 24.01 22.81 0.69
C LYS A 711 22.75 23.66 0.52
N LEU A 712 21.95 23.42 -0.52
CA LEU A 712 20.70 24.11 -0.72
C LEU A 712 19.64 23.58 0.24
N ARG A 713 18.88 24.50 0.83
CA ARG A 713 17.72 24.19 1.66
C ARG A 713 16.50 24.92 1.12
N MET A 714 15.40 24.20 0.99
CA MET A 714 14.13 24.81 0.58
C MET A 714 13.53 25.62 1.73
N GLU A 715 13.30 26.92 1.53
CA GLU A 715 12.60 27.78 2.51
C GLU A 715 11.09 27.68 2.35
N PHE A 716 10.60 27.74 1.12
CA PHE A 716 9.18 27.53 0.78
C PHE A 716 9.03 27.06 -0.67
N THR A 717 7.86 26.52 -1.00
CA THR A 717 7.49 26.03 -2.33
C THR A 717 6.04 26.35 -2.65
N SER A 718 5.70 26.39 -3.94
CA SER A 718 4.34 26.65 -4.44
C SER A 718 3.74 27.98 -3.97
N ASP A 719 4.55 29.01 -3.76
CA ASP A 719 4.03 30.30 -3.31
C ASP A 719 3.36 31.06 -4.46
N VAL A 720 2.06 31.32 -4.28
CA VAL A 720 1.18 32.03 -5.21
C VAL A 720 0.58 33.30 -4.60
N THR A 721 1.07 33.72 -3.43
CA THR A 721 0.54 34.89 -2.68
C THR A 721 0.64 36.22 -3.41
N HIS A 722 1.45 36.28 -4.48
CA HIS A 722 1.58 37.46 -5.33
C HIS A 722 0.52 37.54 -6.43
N LEU A 723 -0.20 36.45 -6.69
CA LEU A 723 -1.18 36.40 -7.75
C LEU A 723 -2.49 37.01 -7.29
N SER A 724 -3.11 37.81 -8.16
CA SER A 724 -4.46 38.34 -7.92
C SER A 724 -5.53 37.24 -7.92
N ASP A 725 -5.30 36.17 -8.68
CA ASP A 725 -6.10 34.96 -8.71
C ASP A 725 -5.22 33.71 -8.46
N PRO A 726 -4.99 33.35 -7.19
CA PRO A 726 -4.18 32.18 -6.85
C PRO A 726 -4.86 30.85 -7.20
N TYR A 727 -6.18 30.85 -7.44
CA TYR A 727 -6.98 29.64 -7.69
C TYR A 727 -6.89 29.16 -9.14
N ASN A 728 -6.60 30.06 -10.07
CA ASN A 728 -6.41 29.72 -11.48
C ASN A 728 -4.96 29.32 -11.80
N THR A 729 -4.32 28.61 -10.88
CA THR A 729 -3.02 28.00 -11.07
C THR A 729 -3.25 26.51 -11.32
N ARG A 730 -3.22 26.07 -12.58
CA ARG A 730 -3.47 24.65 -12.89
C ARG A 730 -2.39 23.77 -12.23
N PRO A 731 -2.71 22.95 -11.22
CA PRO A 731 -1.82 21.86 -10.83
C PRO A 731 -1.78 20.87 -12.00
N PHE A 732 -0.60 20.33 -12.27
CA PHE A 732 -0.36 19.49 -13.44
C PHE A 732 -1.27 18.25 -13.46
#